data_AF-A0A0H5DS53-F1
#
_entry.id   AF-A0A0H5DS53-F1
#
_cell.length_a   1.000
_cell.length_b   1.000
_cell.length_c   1.000
_cell.angle_alpha   90.00
_cell.angle_beta   90.00
_cell.angle_gamma   90.00
#
_symmetry.space_group_name_H-M   'P 1'
#
loop_
_entity.id
_entity.type
_entity.pdbx_description
1 polymer ?
#
loop_
_entity_poly.entity_id
_entity_poly.type
_entity_poly.pdbx_seq_one_letter_code
_entity_poly.pdbx_strand_id
1 'polypeptide(L)'
;MSYNYNTNLTNLQSLNRYLFSPPSNSLSSSAYNKIHHYESNKILKYNIIYSDVMTRVYAFAIPLFALMDVIRFAGEILFRAVTLDKNGVQYALLNCAKALKLFILIIPVWIPSIFKPDLVLRNDLRWQEIQKEQTIKKMEKTLNSLVSQRDLKTGFEEILHEEIEDYVICPEIKSLFYECLRELVASLPTDPEKMEVVVSHYINLAATFLVQAANERISFSEKKCFLEIFTELVQIRDPDLRERLLKHVLAKEKLWKELTQPIDLSSTTSPLFSFLARQLTSDPELLGQLSKLSKSSHLNNLVNRRNFYSMLLVIQKRELSPETKNLLLSKVVELAKGSSHEGAKKLAPKKIATLISKKKKEKQSKEEKYQKSLEGLAEQTIGTTAYSQAKNLMQQYKSNLEKVEAEILDLEAALALSAHGEKPVPQIAKGLQNLSILLSLPSNEMLEEVLSKIGKETAEETGYFHISDKEIVEDLFKRIFECDKSATPDFENLKRIRSPEALLKFQLRLMENNSSDRQAILDKNRAVFLSVLKGTFYEERFNEEQSIHLKTVFAGRPDLKREWCRERPPVKVSTLVAHPSKAYKDFEIVIAKDPSDMLLIGNDLGTCVNLEGRLSRVTGLLGYLADGKTHTLLAKQAGDAVSAAETQLQLMWDAQNNQPVLFLEQTNYAGSAKGDHTLESAMIAYAKNLSEELGITLVSCYRNHDDNVSFLSDRYSGTVESLGCPSPIEYVNSHYSNMNGVYDVGTCYVVHAKTKIQKLFSCAQWPKCNGSTKKTLALRTVRQLNKKTVSPVSFNKEKITGHVDGGNCTSLAFDFGKRALALYNQNLPMNEMVTKISEWKSLYEAGDAGDISKMRSYQEAFNTIEVQKGASIDLSRRKIEAMAKFYDLDISQASPEFKILHDQQNRAIEIMKDLQNGVHFLRIIKPLDNDKQEEFGHSLVCIKKDDEVLFYDPSDSLEYINSKYLGDRIFHHFNRCIQRWDVQDARFYKLA
;
A
#
# COMPACT_ATOMS: atom_id res chain seq x y z
N MET A 1 -8.58 -38.07 4.63
CA MET A 1 -7.32 -38.82 4.60
C MET A 1 -7.39 -39.84 3.48
N SER A 2 -6.95 -39.49 2.28
CA SER A 2 -6.99 -40.38 1.11
C SER A 2 -5.90 -41.44 1.20
N TYR A 3 -6.28 -42.71 1.01
CA TYR A 3 -5.36 -43.84 0.90
C TYR A 3 -4.78 -43.83 -0.52
N ASN A 4 -3.46 -43.75 -0.65
CA ASN A 4 -2.82 -43.78 -1.96
C ASN A 4 -2.55 -45.25 -2.34
N TYR A 5 -3.40 -45.79 -3.21
CA TYR A 5 -3.31 -47.18 -3.67
C TYR A 5 -2.01 -47.50 -4.43
N ASN A 6 -1.31 -46.49 -4.96
CA ASN A 6 -0.07 -46.72 -5.70
C ASN A 6 1.16 -46.90 -4.79
N THR A 7 1.10 -46.47 -3.53
CA THR A 7 2.24 -46.56 -2.60
C THR A 7 1.99 -47.48 -1.42
N ASN A 8 0.77 -48.01 -1.26
CA ASN A 8 0.32 -48.77 -0.07
C ASN A 8 0.58 -48.04 1.26
N LEU A 9 0.66 -46.70 1.23
CA LEU A 9 0.89 -45.86 2.39
C LEU A 9 -0.23 -44.82 2.49
N THR A 10 -0.71 -44.55 3.71
CA THR A 10 -1.50 -43.34 3.95
C THR A 10 -0.60 -42.12 3.77
N ASN A 11 -1.18 -40.96 3.43
CA ASN A 11 -0.42 -39.70 3.35
C ASN A 11 0.37 -39.40 4.64
N LEU A 12 -0.10 -39.91 5.79
CA LEU A 12 0.58 -39.83 7.08
C LEU A 12 1.82 -40.73 7.16
N GLN A 13 1.75 -41.95 6.60
CA GLN A 13 2.89 -42.89 6.58
C GLN A 13 3.99 -42.46 5.61
N SER A 14 3.63 -41.86 4.47
CA SER A 14 4.61 -41.27 3.54
C SER A 14 5.37 -40.11 4.19
N LEU A 15 4.68 -39.26 4.95
CA LEU A 15 5.28 -38.12 5.67
C LEU A 15 6.24 -38.59 6.78
N ASN A 16 5.86 -39.64 7.52
CA ASN A 16 6.69 -40.23 8.58
C ASN A 16 8.01 -40.80 8.04
N ARG A 17 7.99 -41.38 6.84
CA ARG A 17 9.20 -41.92 6.19
C ARG A 17 10.17 -40.83 5.73
N TYR A 18 9.62 -39.67 5.36
CA TYR A 18 10.38 -38.50 4.93
C TYR A 18 11.06 -37.77 6.09
N LEU A 19 10.45 -37.80 7.28
CA LEU A 19 10.94 -37.08 8.46
C LEU A 19 11.98 -37.85 9.29
N PHE A 20 12.03 -39.19 9.20
CA PHE A 20 12.82 -40.03 10.12
C PHE A 20 13.86 -40.95 9.46
N SER A 21 14.25 -40.71 8.21
CA SER A 21 15.38 -41.43 7.60
C SER A 21 16.72 -40.76 7.99
N PRO A 22 17.64 -41.44 8.70
CA PRO A 22 18.94 -40.85 9.04
C PRO A 22 19.88 -40.93 7.81
N PRO A 23 20.68 -39.88 7.52
CA PRO A 23 21.76 -40.02 6.55
C PRO A 23 22.88 -40.85 7.18
N SER A 24 23.22 -41.95 6.52
CA SER A 24 24.27 -42.87 6.94
C SER A 24 25.66 -42.23 6.89
N ASN A 25 26.35 -42.29 8.03
CA ASN A 25 27.79 -42.35 8.30
C ASN A 25 28.71 -41.12 8.03
N SER A 26 29.32 -40.69 9.15
CA SER A 26 30.46 -39.79 9.34
C SER A 26 30.29 -38.32 8.94
N LEU A 27 30.26 -37.45 9.96
CA LEU A 27 30.31 -36.00 9.81
C LEU A 27 31.69 -35.59 9.27
N SER A 28 31.76 -35.28 7.98
CA SER A 28 32.89 -34.56 7.39
C SER A 28 32.85 -33.07 7.75
N SER A 29 33.97 -32.36 7.62
CA SER A 29 34.09 -30.91 7.83
C SER A 29 33.08 -30.07 7.02
N SER A 30 32.52 -30.63 5.94
CA SER A 30 31.40 -30.03 5.18
C SER A 30 30.09 -29.95 5.98
N ALA A 31 29.83 -30.91 6.88
CA ALA A 31 28.65 -30.88 7.74
C ALA A 31 28.78 -29.82 8.86
N TYR A 32 30.00 -29.58 9.36
CA TYR A 32 30.28 -28.51 10.32
C TYR A 32 30.07 -27.11 9.70
N ASN A 33 30.56 -26.91 8.48
CA ASN A 33 30.34 -25.66 7.73
C ASN A 33 28.88 -25.46 7.32
N LYS A 34 28.13 -26.56 7.11
CA LYS A 34 26.68 -26.49 6.90
C LYS A 34 25.93 -26.08 8.17
N ILE A 35 26.30 -26.62 9.34
CA ILE A 35 25.70 -26.22 10.63
C ILE A 35 25.93 -24.72 10.89
N HIS A 36 27.14 -24.21 10.64
CA HIS A 36 27.46 -22.79 10.75
C HIS A 36 26.72 -21.90 9.72
N HIS A 37 26.43 -22.45 8.54
CA HIS A 37 25.61 -21.81 7.51
C HIS A 37 24.11 -21.83 7.87
N TYR A 38 23.65 -22.79 8.67
CA TYR A 38 22.26 -22.91 9.12
C TYR A 38 21.90 -21.95 10.27
N GLU A 39 22.84 -21.59 11.14
CA GLU A 39 22.61 -20.66 12.26
C GLU A 39 22.48 -19.18 11.84
N SER A 40 23.01 -18.81 10.67
CA SER A 40 23.19 -17.42 10.25
C SER A 40 22.02 -16.81 9.46
N ASN A 41 20.92 -17.55 9.19
CA ASN A 41 19.88 -17.13 8.24
C ASN A 41 18.46 -16.97 8.87
N LYS A 42 17.91 -15.75 8.88
CA LYS A 42 16.65 -15.35 9.58
C LYS A 42 15.37 -16.03 9.07
N ILE A 43 15.31 -16.44 7.80
CA ILE A 43 14.13 -17.14 7.20
C ILE A 43 14.08 -18.60 7.66
N LEU A 44 15.23 -19.24 7.83
CA LEU A 44 15.32 -20.58 8.42
C LEU A 44 15.02 -20.57 9.92
N LYS A 45 15.21 -19.45 10.63
CA LYS A 45 14.75 -19.26 12.01
C LYS A 45 13.22 -19.36 12.14
N TYR A 46 12.47 -18.84 11.15
CA TYR A 46 11.02 -19.03 11.05
C TYR A 46 10.63 -20.47 10.66
N ASN A 47 11.39 -21.13 9.78
CA ASN A 47 11.18 -22.55 9.47
C ASN A 47 11.55 -23.46 10.64
N ILE A 48 12.50 -23.09 11.48
CA ILE A 48 12.81 -23.78 12.73
C ILE A 48 11.65 -23.56 13.70
N ILE A 49 11.15 -22.33 13.88
CA ILE A 49 9.98 -22.05 14.72
C ILE A 49 8.72 -22.78 14.19
N TYR A 50 8.50 -22.81 12.87
CA TYR A 50 7.37 -23.48 12.24
C TYR A 50 7.52 -25.01 12.29
N SER A 51 8.72 -25.53 12.05
CA SER A 51 9.06 -26.95 12.24
C SER A 51 8.88 -27.34 13.70
N ASP A 52 9.23 -26.47 14.65
CA ASP A 52 9.01 -26.69 16.08
C ASP A 52 7.51 -26.68 16.39
N VAL A 53 6.75 -25.71 15.89
CA VAL A 53 5.29 -25.64 16.06
C VAL A 53 4.59 -26.85 15.45
N MET A 54 4.99 -27.27 14.25
CA MET A 54 4.43 -28.46 13.60
C MET A 54 4.85 -29.74 14.31
N THR A 55 6.10 -29.84 14.77
CA THR A 55 6.57 -30.97 15.59
C THR A 55 5.81 -31.02 16.93
N ARG A 56 5.51 -29.87 17.54
CA ARG A 56 4.66 -29.75 18.75
C ARG A 56 3.22 -30.20 18.48
N VAL A 57 2.61 -29.78 17.36
CA VAL A 57 1.26 -30.20 16.96
C VAL A 57 1.21 -31.69 16.65
N TYR A 58 2.21 -32.24 15.95
CA TYR A 58 2.28 -33.66 15.63
C TYR A 58 2.57 -34.52 16.87
N ALA A 59 3.44 -34.08 17.77
CA ALA A 59 3.71 -34.78 19.03
C ALA A 59 2.47 -34.91 19.92
N PHE A 60 1.53 -33.94 19.82
CA PHE A 60 0.26 -33.98 20.53
C PHE A 60 -0.84 -34.75 19.77
N ALA A 61 -0.90 -34.58 18.45
CA ALA A 61 -1.95 -35.14 17.62
C ALA A 61 -1.76 -36.65 17.36
N ILE A 62 -0.52 -37.14 17.22
CA ILE A 62 -0.25 -38.55 16.91
C ILE A 62 -0.75 -39.49 18.02
N PRO A 63 -0.48 -39.26 19.33
CA PRO A 63 -1.04 -40.10 20.40
C PRO A 63 -2.57 -40.07 20.42
N LEU A 64 -3.17 -38.89 20.23
CA LEU A 64 -4.62 -38.73 20.23
C LEU A 64 -5.27 -39.49 19.06
N PHE A 65 -4.71 -39.38 17.85
CA PHE A 65 -5.20 -40.11 16.69
C PHE A 65 -4.97 -41.62 16.81
N ALA A 66 -3.84 -42.07 17.35
CA ALA A 66 -3.60 -43.48 17.62
C ALA A 66 -4.64 -44.04 18.62
N LEU A 67 -5.00 -43.28 19.66
CA LEU A 67 -6.04 -43.65 20.61
C LEU A 67 -7.44 -43.68 19.95
N MET A 68 -7.77 -42.69 19.13
CA MET A 68 -9.03 -42.67 18.39
C MET A 68 -9.15 -43.85 17.42
N ASP A 69 -8.07 -44.25 16.76
CA ASP A 69 -8.04 -45.42 15.90
C ASP A 69 -8.21 -46.73 16.69
N VAL A 70 -7.61 -46.85 17.88
CA VAL A 70 -7.87 -47.98 18.79
C VAL A 70 -9.36 -48.08 19.13
N ILE A 71 -10.00 -46.96 19.50
CA ILE A 71 -11.43 -46.91 19.83
C ILE A 71 -12.28 -47.30 18.60
N ARG A 72 -11.95 -46.75 17.43
CA ARG A 72 -12.65 -47.06 16.17
C ARG A 72 -12.55 -48.54 15.82
N PHE A 73 -11.35 -49.11 15.85
CA PHE A 73 -11.14 -50.52 15.52
C PHE A 73 -11.75 -51.45 16.58
N ALA A 74 -11.77 -51.07 17.86
CA ALA A 74 -12.50 -51.82 18.88
C ALA A 74 -14.01 -51.90 18.56
N GLY A 75 -14.62 -50.79 18.14
CA GLY A 75 -16.01 -50.77 17.66
C GLY A 75 -16.21 -51.62 16.39
N GLU A 76 -15.27 -51.59 15.46
CA GLU A 76 -15.32 -52.38 14.22
C GLU A 76 -15.17 -53.89 14.48
N ILE A 77 -14.33 -54.29 15.44
CA ILE A 77 -14.21 -55.69 15.90
C ILE A 77 -15.56 -56.14 16.46
N LEU A 78 -16.19 -55.33 17.32
CA LEU A 78 -17.46 -55.66 17.95
C LEU A 78 -18.56 -55.85 16.89
N PHE A 79 -18.67 -54.90 15.95
CA PHE A 79 -19.63 -54.96 14.86
C PHE A 79 -19.44 -56.19 13.98
N ARG A 80 -18.19 -56.46 13.55
CA ARG A 80 -17.88 -57.59 12.65
C ARG A 80 -17.99 -58.95 13.35
N ALA A 81 -17.78 -59.00 14.66
CA ALA A 81 -18.03 -60.21 15.45
C ALA A 81 -19.54 -60.52 15.51
N VAL A 82 -20.39 -59.51 15.63
CA VAL A 82 -21.86 -59.68 15.57
C VAL A 82 -22.32 -60.13 14.18
N THR A 83 -21.70 -59.63 13.10
CA THR A 83 -22.05 -60.02 11.72
C THR A 83 -21.38 -61.32 11.24
N LEU A 84 -20.67 -62.03 12.12
CA LEU A 84 -19.96 -63.29 11.83
C LEU A 84 -18.92 -63.19 10.69
N ASP A 85 -18.37 -62.00 10.43
CA ASP A 85 -17.31 -61.77 9.42
C ASP A 85 -15.92 -62.07 10.02
N LYS A 86 -15.54 -63.35 10.01
CA LYS A 86 -14.30 -63.84 10.62
C LYS A 86 -13.04 -63.16 10.05
N ASN A 87 -12.99 -62.91 8.74
CA ASN A 87 -11.83 -62.28 8.09
C ASN A 87 -11.74 -60.79 8.44
N GLY A 88 -12.88 -60.10 8.47
CA GLY A 88 -12.94 -58.71 8.90
C GLY A 88 -12.59 -58.51 10.38
N VAL A 89 -12.98 -59.45 11.26
CA VAL A 89 -12.59 -59.43 12.68
C VAL A 89 -11.07 -59.56 12.84
N GLN A 90 -10.43 -60.48 12.12
CA GLN A 90 -8.96 -60.62 12.15
C GLN A 90 -8.24 -59.37 11.66
N TYR A 91 -8.72 -58.77 10.57
CA TYR A 91 -8.17 -57.52 10.04
C TYR A 91 -8.30 -56.36 11.04
N ALA A 92 -9.48 -56.21 11.66
CA ALA A 92 -9.73 -55.15 12.63
C ALA A 92 -8.90 -55.36 13.92
N LEU A 93 -8.74 -56.60 14.39
CA LEU A 93 -7.86 -56.95 15.52
C LEU A 93 -6.40 -56.58 15.26
N LEU A 94 -5.88 -56.92 14.08
CA LEU A 94 -4.49 -56.62 13.73
C LEU A 94 -4.23 -55.11 13.68
N ASN A 95 -5.17 -54.34 13.14
CA ASN A 95 -5.02 -52.88 13.08
C ASN A 95 -5.23 -52.20 14.43
N CYS A 96 -6.14 -52.71 15.27
CA CYS A 96 -6.28 -52.29 16.66
C CYS A 96 -4.96 -52.49 17.45
N ALA A 97 -4.33 -53.67 17.30
CA ALA A 97 -3.05 -53.96 17.95
C ALA A 97 -1.91 -53.05 17.46
N LYS A 98 -1.86 -52.72 16.15
CA LYS A 98 -0.89 -51.78 15.59
C LYS A 98 -1.07 -50.36 16.14
N ALA A 99 -2.32 -49.88 16.19
CA ALA A 99 -2.64 -48.55 16.73
C ALA A 99 -2.32 -48.47 18.23
N LEU A 100 -2.65 -49.52 19.00
CA LEU A 100 -2.36 -49.59 20.43
C LEU A 100 -0.85 -49.64 20.70
N LYS A 101 -0.08 -50.40 19.93
CA LYS A 101 1.39 -50.44 20.02
C LYS A 101 2.00 -49.06 19.77
N LEU A 102 1.52 -48.35 18.74
CA LEU A 102 1.98 -46.99 18.44
C LEU A 102 1.66 -46.02 19.57
N PHE A 103 0.45 -46.10 20.13
CA PHE A 103 0.05 -45.28 21.27
C PHE A 103 0.97 -45.53 22.49
N ILE A 104 1.17 -46.78 22.88
CA ILE A 104 2.00 -47.16 24.04
C ILE A 104 3.45 -46.68 23.87
N LEU A 105 4.02 -46.75 22.67
CA LEU A 105 5.40 -46.35 22.41
C LEU A 105 5.63 -44.83 22.51
N ILE A 106 4.59 -44.01 22.34
CA ILE A 106 4.71 -42.55 22.32
C ILE A 106 4.43 -41.93 23.70
N ILE A 107 3.71 -42.62 24.60
CA ILE A 107 3.40 -42.17 25.96
C ILE A 107 4.63 -41.67 26.75
N PRO A 108 5.79 -42.35 26.74
CA PRO A 108 6.97 -41.91 27.51
C PRO A 108 7.57 -40.58 27.03
N VAL A 109 7.32 -40.18 25.78
CA VAL A 109 7.74 -38.89 25.23
C VAL A 109 6.65 -37.84 25.45
N TRP A 110 5.39 -38.25 25.34
CA TRP A 110 4.23 -37.36 25.47
C TRP A 110 4.02 -36.85 26.90
N ILE A 111 4.21 -37.70 27.91
CA ILE A 111 4.04 -37.33 29.33
C ILE A 111 5.01 -36.19 29.73
N PRO A 112 6.34 -36.28 29.52
CA PRO A 112 7.25 -35.18 29.81
C PRO A 112 6.94 -33.89 29.05
N SER A 113 6.54 -33.99 27.78
CA SER A 113 6.19 -32.82 26.95
C SER A 113 4.94 -32.08 27.43
N ILE A 114 4.00 -32.77 28.09
CA ILE A 114 2.82 -32.15 28.71
C ILE A 114 3.18 -31.48 30.03
N PHE A 115 3.99 -32.14 30.86
CA PHE A 115 4.19 -31.70 32.25
C PHE A 115 5.42 -30.83 32.47
N LYS A 116 6.43 -30.86 31.59
CA LYS A 116 7.64 -30.01 31.66
C LYS A 116 8.15 -29.66 30.24
N PRO A 117 7.46 -28.78 29.51
CA PRO A 117 7.80 -28.44 28.13
C PRO A 117 9.24 -27.90 27.97
N ASP A 118 9.79 -27.27 29.01
CA ASP A 118 11.11 -26.62 28.97
C ASP A 118 12.30 -27.58 28.92
N LEU A 119 12.13 -28.85 29.35
CA LEU A 119 13.21 -29.85 29.42
C LEU A 119 13.57 -30.48 28.06
N VAL A 120 12.75 -30.26 27.04
CA VAL A 120 12.86 -30.92 25.72
C VAL A 120 13.37 -29.96 24.64
N LEU A 121 13.53 -28.67 24.94
CA LEU A 121 13.77 -27.61 23.94
C LEU A 121 15.27 -27.22 23.86
N ARG A 122 15.95 -27.59 22.76
CA ARG A 122 17.34 -27.16 22.47
C ARG A 122 17.35 -25.90 21.60
N ASN A 123 17.76 -24.77 22.17
CA ASN A 123 18.16 -23.55 21.46
C ASN A 123 19.48 -23.08 22.10
N ASP A 124 20.53 -22.83 21.31
CA ASP A 124 21.85 -22.46 21.82
C ASP A 124 21.84 -21.18 22.66
N LEU A 125 20.94 -20.24 22.33
CA LEU A 125 20.68 -19.07 23.17
C LEU A 125 20.14 -19.46 24.55
N ARG A 126 19.27 -20.48 24.63
CA ARG A 126 18.75 -20.96 25.91
C ARG A 126 19.83 -21.70 26.70
N TRP A 127 20.79 -22.34 26.04
CA TRP A 127 21.90 -22.99 26.74
C TRP A 127 22.89 -21.95 27.28
N GLN A 128 23.21 -20.91 26.51
CA GLN A 128 23.99 -19.78 26.99
C GLN A 128 23.29 -19.08 28.16
N GLU A 129 21.96 -18.91 28.10
CA GLU A 129 21.16 -18.40 29.21
C GLU A 129 21.17 -19.33 30.43
N ILE A 130 21.02 -20.65 30.27
CA ILE A 130 21.03 -21.59 31.41
C ILE A 130 22.44 -21.67 32.01
N GLN A 131 23.51 -21.65 31.22
CA GLN A 131 24.88 -21.59 31.73
C GLN A 131 25.11 -20.29 32.50
N LYS A 132 24.64 -19.15 31.96
CA LYS A 132 24.65 -17.87 32.66
C LYS A 132 23.87 -17.93 33.97
N GLU A 133 22.65 -18.47 33.96
CA GLU A 133 21.82 -18.66 35.16
C GLU A 133 22.50 -19.58 36.19
N GLN A 134 23.22 -20.62 35.75
CA GLN A 134 23.97 -21.53 36.63
C GLN A 134 25.22 -20.88 37.22
N THR A 135 25.98 -20.13 36.42
CA THR A 135 27.15 -19.36 36.89
C THR A 135 26.73 -18.27 37.87
N ILE A 136 25.64 -17.55 37.59
CA ILE A 136 25.04 -16.57 38.52
C ILE A 136 24.68 -17.26 39.83
N LYS A 137 23.92 -18.38 39.79
CA LYS A 137 23.52 -19.10 41.01
C LYS A 137 24.71 -19.65 41.79
N LYS A 138 25.78 -20.08 41.11
CA LYS A 138 27.03 -20.52 41.75
C LYS A 138 27.69 -19.34 42.48
N MET A 139 27.88 -18.22 41.79
CA MET A 139 28.47 -17.00 42.36
C MET A 139 27.64 -16.44 43.52
N GLU A 140 26.31 -16.39 43.40
CA GLU A 140 25.39 -15.97 44.47
C GLU A 140 25.45 -16.92 45.68
N LYS A 141 25.48 -18.24 45.47
CA LYS A 141 25.57 -19.22 46.56
C LYS A 141 26.90 -19.13 47.29
N THR A 142 28.01 -19.00 46.55
CA THR A 142 29.33 -18.82 47.15
C THR A 142 29.41 -17.51 47.91
N LEU A 143 28.89 -16.42 47.34
CA LEU A 143 28.83 -15.12 47.99
C LEU A 143 28.02 -15.18 49.29
N ASN A 144 26.81 -15.74 49.25
CA ASN A 144 25.97 -15.89 50.44
C ASN A 144 26.63 -16.76 51.53
N SER A 145 27.42 -17.76 51.14
CA SER A 145 28.19 -18.57 52.10
C SER A 145 29.34 -17.78 52.74
N LEU A 146 30.02 -16.90 51.98
CA LEU A 146 31.12 -16.09 52.48
C LEU A 146 30.65 -14.87 53.29
N VAL A 147 29.52 -14.26 52.92
CA VAL A 147 28.84 -13.19 53.68
C VAL A 147 28.57 -13.63 55.13
N SER A 148 28.26 -14.90 55.35
CA SER A 148 28.00 -15.44 56.68
C SER A 148 29.26 -15.69 57.53
N GLN A 149 30.47 -15.56 56.96
CA GLN A 149 31.73 -15.97 57.61
C GLN A 149 32.89 -14.96 57.53
N ARG A 150 32.87 -13.95 56.64
CA ARG A 150 33.96 -12.96 56.42
C ARG A 150 33.43 -11.58 55.99
N ASP A 151 34.33 -10.58 55.94
CA ASP A 151 34.06 -9.27 55.33
C ASP A 151 33.69 -9.48 53.83
N LEU A 152 32.49 -9.00 53.48
CA LEU A 152 31.83 -9.14 52.18
C LEU A 152 32.74 -8.74 51.02
N LYS A 153 33.56 -7.72 51.25
CA LYS A 153 34.51 -7.18 50.27
C LYS A 153 35.61 -8.21 49.93
N THR A 154 36.18 -8.85 50.94
CA THR A 154 37.24 -9.86 50.78
C THR A 154 36.70 -11.15 50.18
N GLY A 155 35.50 -11.58 50.59
CA GLY A 155 34.85 -12.76 50.01
C GLY A 155 34.52 -12.60 48.52
N PHE A 156 34.14 -11.39 48.10
CA PHE A 156 33.85 -11.10 46.68
C PHE A 156 35.12 -11.09 45.82
N GLU A 157 36.25 -10.57 46.34
CA GLU A 157 37.55 -10.62 45.66
C GLU A 157 38.04 -12.05 45.45
N GLU A 158 37.88 -12.93 46.45
CA GLU A 158 38.28 -14.34 46.37
C GLU A 158 37.47 -15.12 45.31
N ILE A 159 36.13 -14.95 45.27
CA ILE A 159 35.24 -15.62 44.28
C ILE A 159 35.61 -15.21 42.86
N LEU A 160 35.80 -13.91 42.64
CA LEU A 160 36.16 -13.41 41.31
C LEU A 160 37.55 -13.88 40.91
N HIS A 161 38.48 -13.99 41.85
CA HIS A 161 39.81 -14.51 41.57
C HIS A 161 39.78 -15.97 41.13
N GLU A 162 39.00 -16.82 41.81
CA GLU A 162 38.86 -18.24 41.47
C GLU A 162 38.20 -18.44 40.10
N GLU A 163 37.09 -17.74 39.82
CA GLU A 163 36.39 -17.89 38.53
C GLU A 163 37.19 -17.28 37.35
N ILE A 164 37.91 -16.17 37.54
CA ILE A 164 38.74 -15.58 36.47
C ILE A 164 39.94 -16.46 36.12
N GLU A 165 40.55 -17.11 37.13
CA GLU A 165 41.62 -18.10 36.92
C GLU A 165 41.16 -19.26 36.04
N ASP A 166 39.93 -19.74 36.22
CA ASP A 166 39.39 -20.90 35.51
C ASP A 166 38.98 -20.60 34.06
N TYR A 167 38.59 -19.35 33.74
CA TYR A 167 38.00 -19.01 32.43
C TYR A 167 38.83 -18.05 31.56
N VAL A 168 39.82 -17.33 32.11
CA VAL A 168 40.59 -16.31 31.35
C VAL A 168 42.06 -16.70 31.22
N ILE A 169 42.47 -17.06 29.99
CA ILE A 169 43.77 -17.69 29.71
C ILE A 169 44.92 -16.67 29.51
N CYS A 170 44.64 -15.41 29.14
CA CYS A 170 45.65 -14.40 28.83
C CYS A 170 46.09 -13.59 30.08
N PRO A 171 47.37 -13.61 30.49
CA PRO A 171 47.87 -12.95 31.70
C PRO A 171 47.66 -11.43 31.75
N GLU A 172 47.82 -10.74 30.62
CA GLU A 172 47.71 -9.28 30.50
C GLU A 172 46.26 -8.83 30.63
N ILE A 173 45.33 -9.55 30.01
CA ILE A 173 43.89 -9.31 30.10
C ILE A 173 43.42 -9.62 31.50
N LYS A 174 43.89 -10.72 32.08
CA LYS A 174 43.61 -11.12 33.45
C LYS A 174 44.08 -10.06 34.46
N SER A 175 45.29 -9.52 34.30
CA SER A 175 45.78 -8.40 35.12
C SER A 175 44.88 -7.17 35.01
N LEU A 176 44.41 -6.84 33.80
CA LEU A 176 43.53 -5.70 33.58
C LEU A 176 42.12 -5.91 34.15
N PHE A 177 41.60 -7.13 34.04
CA PHE A 177 40.35 -7.52 34.71
C PHE A 177 40.49 -7.42 36.22
N TYR A 178 41.60 -7.88 36.80
CA TYR A 178 41.87 -7.69 38.23
C TYR A 178 41.96 -6.21 38.61
N GLU A 179 42.54 -5.35 37.78
CA GLU A 179 42.56 -3.90 38.03
C GLU A 179 41.15 -3.29 37.99
N CYS A 180 40.35 -3.58 36.96
CA CYS A 180 38.98 -3.07 36.86
C CYS A 180 38.10 -3.58 38.01
N LEU A 181 38.27 -4.84 38.42
CA LEU A 181 37.52 -5.43 39.52
C LEU A 181 37.99 -4.92 40.88
N ARG A 182 39.29 -4.68 41.08
CA ARG A 182 39.78 -4.06 42.31
C ARG A 182 39.21 -2.66 42.48
N GLU A 183 39.16 -1.88 41.39
CA GLU A 183 38.60 -0.53 41.43
C GLU A 183 37.08 -0.53 41.63
N LEU A 184 36.42 -1.53 41.06
CA LEU A 184 35.01 -1.80 41.29
C LEU A 184 34.73 -2.15 42.74
N VAL A 185 35.48 -3.09 43.32
CA VAL A 185 35.34 -3.51 44.72
C VAL A 185 35.67 -2.38 45.68
N ALA A 186 36.66 -1.54 45.35
CA ALA A 186 36.95 -0.32 46.10
C ALA A 186 35.81 0.69 46.07
N SER A 187 34.98 0.67 45.03
CA SER A 187 33.86 1.60 44.82
C SER A 187 32.50 1.09 45.34
N LEU A 188 32.43 -0.15 45.86
CA LEU A 188 31.20 -0.70 46.40
C LEU A 188 30.71 0.15 47.59
N PRO A 189 29.42 0.53 47.63
CA PRO A 189 28.87 1.35 48.71
C PRO A 189 28.88 0.56 50.03
N THR A 190 29.19 1.22 51.14
CA THR A 190 29.20 0.61 52.49
C THR A 190 27.81 0.26 53.03
N ASP A 191 26.77 0.80 52.39
CA ASP A 191 25.37 0.54 52.69
C ASP A 191 24.94 -0.85 52.17
N PRO A 192 24.54 -1.80 53.04
CA PRO A 192 24.29 -3.19 52.66
C PRO A 192 23.20 -3.38 51.59
N GLU A 193 22.13 -2.58 51.63
CA GLU A 193 21.03 -2.70 50.65
C GLU A 193 21.46 -2.21 49.26
N LYS A 194 22.27 -1.15 49.21
CA LYS A 194 22.87 -0.69 47.95
C LYS A 194 23.95 -1.65 47.47
N MET A 195 24.69 -2.25 48.39
CA MET A 195 25.71 -3.24 48.08
C MET A 195 25.08 -4.46 47.40
N GLU A 196 23.92 -4.95 47.86
CA GLU A 196 23.22 -6.10 47.27
C GLU A 196 22.78 -5.85 45.81
N VAL A 197 22.22 -4.67 45.52
CA VAL A 197 21.78 -4.30 44.16
C VAL A 197 22.96 -4.17 43.20
N VAL A 198 24.03 -3.55 43.68
CA VAL A 198 25.27 -3.33 42.93
C VAL A 198 25.95 -4.67 42.66
N VAL A 199 26.09 -5.51 43.68
CA VAL A 199 26.68 -6.85 43.59
C VAL A 199 25.89 -7.78 42.66
N SER A 200 24.55 -7.75 42.69
CA SER A 200 23.71 -8.54 41.76
C SER A 200 23.87 -8.15 40.30
N HIS A 201 23.99 -6.84 39.99
CA HIS A 201 24.29 -6.38 38.63
C HIS A 201 25.69 -6.82 38.19
N TYR A 202 26.65 -6.85 39.12
CA TYR A 202 28.01 -7.28 38.82
C TYR A 202 28.18 -8.77 38.68
N ILE A 203 27.49 -9.58 39.47
CA ILE A 203 27.44 -11.03 39.27
C ILE A 203 26.85 -11.34 37.90
N ASN A 204 25.80 -10.63 37.49
CA ASN A 204 25.23 -10.76 36.15
C ASN A 204 26.24 -10.38 35.05
N LEU A 205 26.97 -9.29 35.23
CA LEU A 205 27.98 -8.82 34.29
C LEU A 205 29.14 -9.82 34.17
N ALA A 206 29.73 -10.20 35.30
CA ALA A 206 30.83 -11.16 35.38
C ALA A 206 30.42 -12.55 34.84
N ALA A 207 29.24 -13.05 35.20
CA ALA A 207 28.75 -14.33 34.70
C ALA A 207 28.50 -14.30 33.17
N THR A 208 28.04 -13.17 32.63
CA THR A 208 27.90 -13.00 31.17
C THR A 208 29.26 -13.12 30.50
N PHE A 209 30.28 -12.47 31.05
CA PHE A 209 31.64 -12.52 30.50
C PHE A 209 32.28 -13.90 30.61
N LEU A 210 32.17 -14.55 31.77
CA LEU A 210 32.78 -15.86 32.00
C LEU A 210 32.14 -16.94 31.12
N VAL A 211 30.82 -16.88 30.89
CA VAL A 211 30.11 -17.81 29.99
C VAL A 211 30.46 -17.58 28.52
N GLN A 212 30.67 -16.33 28.11
CA GLN A 212 31.18 -16.04 26.76
C GLN A 212 32.64 -16.52 26.60
N ALA A 213 33.50 -16.27 27.58
CA ALA A 213 34.89 -16.70 27.57
C ALA A 213 35.04 -18.23 27.57
N ALA A 214 34.22 -18.95 28.34
CA ALA A 214 34.18 -20.40 28.41
C ALA A 214 33.75 -21.05 27.08
N ASN A 215 32.79 -20.45 26.38
CA ASN A 215 32.24 -20.99 25.14
C ASN A 215 33.11 -20.71 23.91
N GLU A 216 33.95 -19.67 23.93
CA GLU A 216 34.75 -19.28 22.76
C GLU A 216 36.24 -19.65 22.83
N ARG A 217 36.79 -20.20 23.94
CA ARG A 217 38.25 -20.45 24.12
C ARG A 217 39.10 -19.35 23.47
N ILE A 218 38.93 -18.13 23.97
CA ILE A 218 39.28 -16.90 23.27
C ILE A 218 40.72 -16.92 22.69
N SER A 219 40.84 -16.86 21.36
CA SER A 219 42.04 -16.38 20.66
C SER A 219 41.75 -15.00 20.07
N PHE A 220 42.54 -13.99 20.44
CA PHE A 220 42.16 -12.57 20.42
C PHE A 220 42.36 -11.84 19.07
N SER A 221 42.14 -12.51 17.93
CA SER A 221 42.13 -11.84 16.62
C SER A 221 40.83 -11.10 16.29
N GLU A 222 39.80 -11.17 17.13
CA GLU A 222 38.45 -10.66 16.81
C GLU A 222 38.01 -9.49 17.70
N LYS A 223 37.81 -8.31 17.08
CA LYS A 223 37.41 -7.01 17.66
C LYS A 223 36.13 -7.00 18.52
N LYS A 224 35.39 -8.12 18.59
CA LYS A 224 34.02 -8.24 19.12
C LYS A 224 33.97 -8.11 20.65
N CYS A 225 34.98 -8.62 21.36
CA CYS A 225 34.97 -8.67 22.83
C CYS A 225 35.08 -7.27 23.48
N PHE A 226 35.88 -6.35 22.93
CA PHE A 226 35.98 -4.97 23.45
C PHE A 226 34.65 -4.22 23.30
N LEU A 227 33.98 -4.37 22.15
CA LEU A 227 32.68 -3.75 21.88
C LEU A 227 31.59 -4.26 22.83
N GLU A 228 31.58 -5.56 23.13
CA GLU A 228 30.63 -6.15 24.07
C GLU A 228 30.92 -5.73 25.51
N ILE A 229 32.19 -5.72 25.94
CA ILE A 229 32.61 -5.21 27.25
C ILE A 229 32.18 -3.74 27.42
N PHE A 230 32.45 -2.92 26.42
CA PHE A 230 32.12 -1.50 26.46
C PHE A 230 30.60 -1.26 26.41
N THR A 231 29.85 -2.10 25.68
CA THR A 231 28.38 -2.02 25.59
C THR A 231 27.71 -2.34 26.94
N GLU A 232 28.23 -3.32 27.67
CA GLU A 232 27.69 -3.70 28.98
C GLU A 232 28.09 -2.69 30.07
N LEU A 233 29.31 -2.15 30.04
CA LEU A 233 29.71 -1.07 30.96
C LEU A 233 28.82 0.17 30.82
N VAL A 234 28.38 0.50 29.60
CA VAL A 234 27.45 1.62 29.33
C VAL A 234 26.05 1.36 29.90
N GLN A 235 25.64 0.10 30.07
CA GLN A 235 24.35 -0.29 30.64
C GLN A 235 24.30 -0.25 32.17
N ILE A 236 25.42 -0.01 32.87
CA ILE A 236 25.46 0.14 34.33
C ILE A 236 24.55 1.30 34.76
N ARG A 237 23.59 1.02 35.65
CA ARG A 237 22.57 1.98 36.09
C ARG A 237 23.10 3.03 37.08
N ASP A 238 24.14 2.70 37.84
CA ASP A 238 24.81 3.64 38.74
C ASP A 238 25.70 4.59 37.92
N PRO A 239 25.34 5.89 37.81
CA PRO A 239 26.01 6.81 36.91
C PRO A 239 27.45 7.12 37.33
N ASP A 240 27.72 7.27 38.63
CA ASP A 240 29.05 7.63 39.15
C ASP A 240 30.02 6.46 39.01
N LEU A 241 29.52 5.24 39.18
CA LEU A 241 30.29 4.03 38.99
C LEU A 241 30.53 3.74 37.51
N ARG A 242 29.50 3.87 36.67
CA ARG A 242 29.62 3.79 35.20
C ARG A 242 30.66 4.78 34.69
N GLU A 243 30.61 6.02 35.15
CA GLU A 243 31.55 7.07 34.73
C GLU A 243 32.99 6.75 35.17
N ARG A 244 33.21 6.31 36.42
CA ARG A 244 34.54 5.93 36.91
C ARG A 244 35.12 4.76 36.13
N LEU A 245 34.33 3.73 35.85
CA LEU A 245 34.76 2.57 35.06
C LEU A 245 35.05 2.94 33.61
N LEU A 246 34.18 3.75 32.98
CA LEU A 246 34.42 4.26 31.63
C LEU A 246 35.69 5.11 31.57
N LYS A 247 35.91 6.02 32.53
CA LYS A 247 37.15 6.81 32.65
C LYS A 247 38.38 5.91 32.81
N HIS A 248 38.28 4.84 33.60
CA HIS A 248 39.38 3.91 33.82
C HIS A 248 39.72 3.10 32.55
N VAL A 249 38.70 2.57 31.85
CA VAL A 249 38.86 1.85 30.57
C VAL A 249 39.42 2.77 29.48
N LEU A 250 38.94 4.02 29.42
CA LEU A 250 39.41 5.03 28.46
C LEU A 250 40.83 5.54 28.79
N ALA A 251 41.22 5.65 30.06
CA ALA A 251 42.57 6.06 30.45
C ALA A 251 43.66 5.06 30.00
N LYS A 252 43.28 3.79 29.79
CA LYS A 252 44.15 2.73 29.30
C LYS A 252 44.03 2.53 27.77
N GLU A 253 43.38 3.44 27.05
CA GLU A 253 43.15 3.39 25.58
C GLU A 253 44.42 3.04 24.79
N LYS A 254 45.59 3.54 25.21
CA LYS A 254 46.86 3.26 24.55
C LYS A 254 47.26 1.78 24.62
N LEU A 255 47.10 1.13 25.77
CA LEU A 255 47.36 -0.29 25.98
C LEU A 255 46.41 -1.15 25.11
N TRP A 256 45.14 -0.74 25.01
CA TRP A 256 44.13 -1.38 24.16
C TRP A 256 44.43 -1.21 22.66
N LYS A 257 44.94 -0.05 22.24
CA LYS A 257 45.39 0.20 20.87
C LYS A 257 46.59 -0.66 20.48
N GLU A 258 47.52 -0.86 21.40
CA GLU A 258 48.71 -1.69 21.19
C GLU A 258 48.36 -3.18 21.08
N LEU A 259 47.36 -3.65 21.85
CA LEU A 259 46.83 -5.02 21.79
C LEU A 259 45.96 -5.32 20.55
N THR A 260 45.57 -4.31 19.76
CA THR A 260 44.56 -4.45 18.68
C THR A 260 45.07 -4.09 17.27
N GLN A 261 46.39 -4.02 17.04
CA GLN A 261 46.98 -3.80 15.71
C GLN A 261 47.77 -5.01 15.17
N PRO A 262 47.85 -5.22 13.82
CA PRO A 262 47.55 -4.26 12.75
C PRO A 262 46.39 -4.68 11.83
N ILE A 263 45.65 -3.72 11.28
CA ILE A 263 45.18 -3.64 9.87
C ILE A 263 44.35 -2.36 9.68
N ASP A 264 44.81 -1.58 8.71
CA ASP A 264 44.20 -0.56 7.85
C ASP A 264 43.29 0.54 8.45
N LEU A 265 43.74 1.79 8.26
CA LEU A 265 43.19 3.05 8.77
C LEU A 265 41.92 3.53 8.03
N SER A 266 41.28 2.66 7.24
CA SER A 266 40.19 3.02 6.33
C SER A 266 38.79 2.54 6.75
N SER A 267 38.60 1.84 7.88
CA SER A 267 37.29 1.27 8.21
C SER A 267 36.80 1.41 9.66
N THR A 268 35.54 1.85 9.79
CA THR A 268 34.57 1.55 10.88
C THR A 268 34.60 2.25 12.25
N THR A 269 35.11 3.48 12.40
CA THR A 269 34.90 4.22 13.67
C THR A 269 33.63 5.09 13.69
N SER A 270 32.99 5.36 12.55
CA SER A 270 31.80 6.23 12.46
C SER A 270 30.55 5.71 13.22
N PRO A 271 30.18 4.41 13.17
CA PRO A 271 29.02 3.91 13.91
C PRO A 271 29.20 3.96 15.43
N LEU A 272 30.43 3.76 15.92
CA LEU A 272 30.77 3.80 17.34
C LEU A 272 30.60 5.23 17.89
N PHE A 273 31.05 6.26 17.17
CA PHE A 273 30.86 7.65 17.58
C PHE A 273 29.39 8.09 17.53
N SER A 274 28.62 7.60 16.55
CA SER A 274 27.16 7.83 16.49
C SER A 274 26.40 7.10 17.60
N PHE A 275 26.89 5.95 18.06
CA PHE A 275 26.32 5.20 19.19
C PHE A 275 26.70 5.82 20.54
N LEU A 276 27.97 6.20 20.73
CA LEU A 276 28.47 6.93 21.91
C LEU A 276 27.73 8.27 22.12
N ALA A 277 27.54 9.04 21.04
CA ALA A 277 26.82 10.31 21.09
C ALA A 277 25.32 10.14 21.42
N ARG A 278 24.73 8.95 21.19
CA ARG A 278 23.35 8.63 21.55
C ARG A 278 23.16 8.20 23.01
N GLN A 279 24.19 7.67 23.67
CA GLN A 279 24.09 7.12 25.03
C GLN A 279 24.62 8.07 26.11
N LEU A 280 25.47 9.04 25.77
CA LEU A 280 26.11 9.97 26.72
C LEU A 280 25.34 11.31 26.86
N THR A 281 24.02 11.28 26.74
CA THR A 281 23.16 12.45 26.43
C THR A 281 22.89 13.43 27.58
N SER A 282 23.42 13.22 28.79
CA SER A 282 23.04 14.03 29.96
C SER A 282 24.20 14.63 30.79
N ASP A 283 25.47 14.44 30.40
CA ASP A 283 26.63 14.97 31.14
C ASP A 283 27.34 16.13 30.40
N PRO A 284 27.25 17.37 30.91
CA PRO A 284 27.90 18.55 30.33
C PRO A 284 29.43 18.52 30.35
N GLU A 285 30.06 17.89 31.35
CA GLU A 285 31.50 17.84 31.49
C GLU A 285 32.11 16.88 30.46
N LEU A 286 31.46 15.74 30.24
CA LEU A 286 31.84 14.75 29.24
C LEU A 286 31.61 15.26 27.80
N LEU A 287 30.54 16.01 27.55
CA LEU A 287 30.34 16.77 26.31
C LEU A 287 31.46 17.82 26.10
N GLY A 288 31.91 18.46 27.18
CA GLY A 288 33.10 19.30 27.20
C GLY A 288 34.36 18.54 26.77
N GLN A 289 34.53 17.28 27.18
CA GLN A 289 35.64 16.42 26.77
C GLN A 289 35.53 15.92 25.32
N LEU A 290 34.33 15.56 24.85
CA LEU A 290 34.06 15.24 23.44
C LEU A 290 34.30 16.44 22.51
N SER A 291 34.03 17.66 22.98
CA SER A 291 34.38 18.88 22.25
C SER A 291 35.89 19.07 22.13
N LYS A 292 36.70 18.57 23.08
CA LYS A 292 38.16 18.59 22.99
C LYS A 292 38.70 17.61 21.94
N LEU A 293 38.00 16.49 21.68
CA LEU A 293 38.32 15.56 20.58
C LEU A 293 38.18 16.20 19.19
N SER A 294 37.36 17.27 19.05
CA SER A 294 37.29 18.08 17.81
C SER A 294 38.58 18.83 17.45
N LYS A 295 39.54 18.86 18.39
CA LYS A 295 40.90 19.39 18.21
C LYS A 295 41.93 18.28 17.96
N SER A 296 41.53 17.01 17.99
CA SER A 296 42.42 15.90 17.66
C SER A 296 42.73 15.89 16.16
N SER A 297 43.92 15.41 15.80
CA SER A 297 44.38 15.32 14.42
C SER A 297 43.47 14.48 13.51
N HIS A 298 42.64 13.61 14.09
CA HIS A 298 41.63 12.80 13.39
C HIS A 298 40.45 13.62 12.82
N LEU A 299 40.22 14.86 13.28
CA LEU A 299 39.14 15.74 12.82
C LEU A 299 39.64 17.02 12.13
N ASN A 300 40.90 17.02 11.66
CA ASN A 300 41.50 18.19 11.00
C ASN A 300 40.83 18.56 9.66
N ASN A 301 40.06 17.66 9.06
CA ASN A 301 39.29 17.94 7.87
C ASN A 301 38.05 18.79 8.21
N LEU A 302 37.95 19.98 7.61
CA LEU A 302 36.86 20.95 7.80
C LEU A 302 35.47 20.33 7.55
N VAL A 303 35.36 19.39 6.60
CA VAL A 303 34.14 18.65 6.26
C VAL A 303 33.76 17.67 7.37
N ASN A 304 34.73 16.93 7.91
CA ASN A 304 34.49 16.01 9.03
C ASN A 304 34.11 16.77 10.31
N ARG A 305 34.69 17.95 10.53
CA ARG A 305 34.30 18.88 11.60
C ARG A 305 32.87 19.38 11.42
N ARG A 306 32.52 19.84 10.22
CA ARG A 306 31.18 20.34 9.91
C ARG A 306 30.13 19.24 10.07
N ASN A 307 30.42 18.03 9.57
CA ASN A 307 29.56 16.86 9.72
C ASN A 307 29.44 16.40 11.19
N PHE A 308 30.52 16.43 11.96
CA PHE A 308 30.51 16.12 13.39
C PHE A 308 29.65 17.12 14.18
N TYR A 309 29.78 18.42 13.94
CA TYR A 309 28.97 19.45 14.60
C TYR A 309 27.50 19.44 14.13
N SER A 310 27.24 19.21 12.86
CA SER A 310 25.89 19.04 12.32
C SER A 310 25.23 17.77 12.88
N MET A 311 25.97 16.67 13.02
CA MET A 311 25.50 15.45 13.67
C MET A 311 25.18 15.68 15.15
N LEU A 312 26.03 16.39 15.90
CA LEU A 312 25.76 16.76 17.30
C LEU A 312 24.49 17.63 17.44
N LEU A 313 24.28 18.60 16.53
CA LEU A 313 23.09 19.44 16.48
C LEU A 313 21.80 18.67 16.12
N VAL A 314 21.91 17.65 15.25
CA VAL A 314 20.79 16.80 14.84
C VAL A 314 20.44 15.76 15.91
N ILE A 315 21.44 15.18 16.58
CA ILE A 315 21.25 14.18 17.64
C ILE A 315 20.59 14.79 18.88
N GLN A 316 20.85 16.05 19.21
CA GLN A 316 20.49 16.63 20.53
C GLN A 316 19.30 17.62 20.50
N LYS A 317 18.30 17.38 19.65
CA LYS A 317 17.10 18.22 19.52
C LYS A 317 16.21 18.34 20.78
N ARG A 318 16.55 17.74 21.94
CA ARG A 318 15.64 17.67 23.10
C ARG A 318 16.14 18.17 24.48
N GLU A 319 17.44 18.28 24.81
CA GLU A 319 17.82 18.48 26.25
C GLU A 319 19.05 19.37 26.55
N LEU A 320 19.46 20.30 25.67
CA LEU A 320 20.55 21.24 26.00
C LEU A 320 20.06 22.49 26.75
N SER A 321 20.90 22.98 27.68
CA SER A 321 20.71 24.30 28.26
C SER A 321 20.77 25.39 27.16
N PRO A 322 20.01 26.47 27.28
CA PRO A 322 20.02 27.57 26.32
C PRO A 322 21.43 28.12 26.02
N GLU A 323 22.33 28.19 27.01
CA GLU A 323 23.71 28.64 26.78
C GLU A 323 24.49 27.70 25.84
N THR A 324 24.37 26.38 26.03
CA THR A 324 25.12 25.39 25.24
C THR A 324 24.62 25.32 23.80
N LYS A 325 23.30 25.46 23.63
CA LYS A 325 22.66 25.56 22.31
C LYS A 325 23.17 26.80 21.56
N ASN A 326 23.26 27.94 22.23
CA ASN A 326 23.76 29.19 21.65
C ASN A 326 25.27 29.13 21.32
N LEU A 327 26.07 28.41 22.12
CA LEU A 327 27.49 28.20 21.84
C LEU A 327 27.74 27.31 20.60
N LEU A 328 26.97 26.23 20.44
CA LEU A 328 27.07 25.37 19.25
C LEU A 328 26.58 26.07 17.99
N LEU A 329 25.48 26.83 18.09
CA LEU A 329 25.00 27.69 17.01
C LEU A 329 26.02 28.75 16.63
N SER A 330 26.67 29.41 17.60
CA SER A 330 27.68 30.42 17.30
C SER A 330 28.90 29.85 16.60
N LYS A 331 29.31 28.60 16.92
CA LYS A 331 30.40 27.89 16.22
C LYS A 331 30.03 27.46 14.81
N VAL A 332 28.79 27.02 14.57
CA VAL A 332 28.30 26.74 13.21
C VAL A 332 28.23 28.03 12.37
N VAL A 333 27.79 29.14 12.98
CA VAL A 333 27.76 30.46 12.34
C VAL A 333 29.17 31.00 12.07
N GLU A 334 30.12 30.82 12.99
CA GLU A 334 31.53 31.20 12.81
C GLU A 334 32.18 30.43 11.64
N LEU A 335 31.87 29.13 11.50
CA LEU A 335 32.30 28.30 10.37
C LEU A 335 31.60 28.65 9.05
N ALA A 336 30.41 29.26 9.10
CA ALA A 336 29.66 29.72 7.93
C ALA A 336 30.08 31.12 7.44
N LYS A 337 30.60 31.98 8.34
CA LYS A 337 31.09 33.33 8.03
C LYS A 337 32.29 33.39 7.09
N GLY A 338 32.98 32.26 6.85
CA GLY A 338 34.10 32.18 5.91
C GLY A 338 33.71 32.32 4.43
N SER A 339 32.42 32.47 4.13
CA SER A 339 31.91 32.55 2.76
C SER A 339 30.75 33.56 2.69
N SER A 340 30.96 34.77 2.17
CA SER A 340 29.82 35.68 1.91
C SER A 340 30.03 36.57 0.68
N HIS A 341 29.00 36.65 -0.17
CA HIS A 341 28.66 37.82 -0.98
C HIS A 341 27.13 37.96 -1.15
N GLU A 342 26.70 39.21 -1.35
CA GLU A 342 25.33 39.73 -1.18
C GLU A 342 24.47 39.67 -2.46
N GLY A 343 23.15 39.42 -2.29
CA GLY A 343 22.14 39.89 -3.25
C GLY A 343 20.82 39.12 -3.32
N ALA A 344 19.88 39.29 -2.37
CA ALA A 344 18.45 39.03 -2.60
C ALA A 344 17.50 39.62 -1.52
N LYS A 345 16.32 40.10 -1.95
CA LYS A 345 15.30 40.80 -1.15
C LYS A 345 14.81 40.05 0.11
N LYS A 346 14.77 40.76 1.24
CA LYS A 346 14.45 40.31 2.62
C LYS A 346 12.94 40.06 2.85
N LEU A 347 12.59 38.96 3.53
CA LEU A 347 11.30 38.82 4.21
C LEU A 347 11.45 39.35 5.65
N ALA A 348 10.51 40.18 6.11
CA ALA A 348 10.65 40.88 7.40
C ALA A 348 10.55 39.89 8.59
N PRO A 349 11.55 39.84 9.50
CA PRO A 349 11.57 39.00 10.70
C PRO A 349 10.30 39.09 11.55
N LYS A 350 9.63 40.26 11.50
CA LYS A 350 8.35 40.54 12.17
C LYS A 350 7.24 39.54 11.78
N LYS A 351 7.19 39.12 10.50
CA LYS A 351 6.17 38.18 9.99
C LYS A 351 6.39 36.75 10.50
N ILE A 352 7.65 36.32 10.60
CA ILE A 352 8.02 34.99 11.12
C ILE A 352 7.75 34.93 12.63
N ALA A 353 8.08 35.99 13.38
CA ALA A 353 7.77 36.09 14.80
C ALA A 353 6.26 35.99 15.10
N THR A 354 5.40 36.61 14.26
CA THR A 354 3.94 36.48 14.37
C THR A 354 3.46 35.05 14.14
N LEU A 355 4.05 34.32 13.18
CA LEU A 355 3.72 32.92 12.90
C LEU A 355 4.12 31.99 14.06
N ILE A 356 5.29 32.20 14.66
CA ILE A 356 5.74 31.46 15.85
C ILE A 356 4.76 31.68 17.01
N SER A 357 4.38 32.93 17.27
CA SER A 357 3.40 33.24 18.32
C SER A 357 2.06 32.54 18.09
N LYS A 358 1.57 32.53 16.84
CA LYS A 358 0.33 31.82 16.46
C LYS A 358 0.43 30.32 16.70
N LYS A 359 1.56 29.70 16.32
CA LYS A 359 1.78 28.24 16.49
C LYS A 359 1.98 27.84 17.95
N LYS A 360 2.64 28.67 18.77
CA LYS A 360 2.73 28.44 20.23
C LYS A 360 1.36 28.47 20.90
N LYS A 361 0.48 29.40 20.51
CA LYS A 361 -0.92 29.42 20.97
C LYS A 361 -1.70 28.18 20.50
N GLU A 362 -1.46 27.71 19.27
CA GLU A 362 -2.04 26.45 18.77
C GLU A 362 -1.61 25.23 19.59
N LYS A 363 -0.32 25.14 19.95
CA LYS A 363 0.23 24.10 20.82
C LYS A 363 -0.47 24.10 22.19
N GLN A 364 -0.49 25.25 22.86
CA GLN A 364 -1.10 25.41 24.18
C GLN A 364 -2.59 25.02 24.17
N SER A 365 -3.35 25.45 23.16
CA SER A 365 -4.76 25.07 23.01
C SER A 365 -4.96 23.56 22.83
N LYS A 366 -4.05 22.87 22.13
CA LYS A 366 -4.10 21.41 21.96
C LYS A 366 -3.73 20.67 23.25
N GLU A 367 -2.77 21.17 24.03
CA GLU A 367 -2.40 20.63 25.34
C GLU A 367 -3.55 20.76 26.36
N GLU A 368 -4.23 21.91 26.39
CA GLU A 368 -5.40 22.12 27.24
C GLU A 368 -6.57 21.19 26.86
N LYS A 369 -6.81 20.98 25.56
CA LYS A 369 -7.82 20.00 25.10
C LYS A 369 -7.45 18.57 25.47
N TYR A 370 -6.17 18.23 25.40
CA TYR A 370 -5.67 16.93 25.79
C TYR A 370 -5.88 16.67 27.29
N GLN A 371 -5.55 17.64 28.16
CA GLN A 371 -5.79 17.49 29.59
C GLN A 371 -7.26 17.33 29.95
N LYS A 372 -8.15 18.14 29.34
CA LYS A 372 -9.60 17.96 29.51
C LYS A 372 -10.11 16.59 29.05
N SER A 373 -9.51 16.04 27.99
CA SER A 373 -9.87 14.70 27.48
C SER A 373 -9.40 13.60 28.43
N LEU A 374 -8.23 13.75 29.06
CA LEU A 374 -7.72 12.83 30.08
C LEU A 374 -8.55 12.88 31.37
N GLU A 375 -8.94 14.07 31.81
CA GLU A 375 -9.82 14.27 32.98
C GLU A 375 -11.17 13.58 32.76
N GLY A 376 -11.80 13.76 31.59
CA GLY A 376 -13.06 13.09 31.27
C GLY A 376 -12.95 11.56 31.11
N LEU A 377 -11.79 11.05 30.69
CA LEU A 377 -11.52 9.61 30.61
C LEU A 377 -11.28 8.98 31.98
N ALA A 378 -10.64 9.70 32.91
CA ALA A 378 -10.42 9.25 34.28
C ALA A 378 -11.75 9.05 35.04
N GLU A 379 -12.74 9.90 34.77
CA GLU A 379 -14.09 9.82 35.38
C GLU A 379 -14.96 8.66 34.87
N GLN A 380 -14.63 8.05 33.72
CA GLN A 380 -15.45 7.01 33.08
C GLN A 380 -14.95 5.56 33.31
N THR A 381 -14.03 5.33 34.24
CA THR A 381 -13.26 4.07 34.24
C THR A 381 -13.95 2.90 34.94
N ILE A 382 -14.74 2.09 34.21
CA ILE A 382 -14.84 0.61 34.39
C ILE A 382 -15.06 -0.06 33.02
N GLY A 383 -13.98 -0.39 32.28
CA GLY A 383 -14.09 -1.23 31.08
C GLY A 383 -12.85 -1.29 30.18
N THR A 384 -12.54 -2.48 29.64
CA THR A 384 -11.41 -2.75 28.74
C THR A 384 -11.49 -2.01 27.39
N THR A 385 -12.71 -1.73 26.92
CA THR A 385 -12.94 -0.95 25.68
C THR A 385 -12.50 0.51 25.84
N ALA A 386 -12.79 1.13 26.99
CA ALA A 386 -12.40 2.51 27.29
C ALA A 386 -10.87 2.67 27.36
N TYR A 387 -10.16 1.65 27.87
CA TYR A 387 -8.70 1.63 27.89
C TYR A 387 -8.07 1.62 26.48
N SER A 388 -8.63 0.82 25.55
CA SER A 388 -8.14 0.78 24.17
C SER A 388 -8.38 2.11 23.42
N GLN A 389 -9.54 2.73 23.67
CA GLN A 389 -9.90 4.03 23.09
C GLN A 389 -9.01 5.15 23.65
N ALA A 390 -8.77 5.15 24.96
CA ALA A 390 -7.84 6.09 25.61
C ALA A 390 -6.42 5.98 25.03
N LYS A 391 -5.92 4.74 24.85
CA LYS A 391 -4.58 4.49 24.30
C LYS A 391 -4.43 5.02 22.86
N ASN A 392 -5.43 4.79 22.00
CA ASN A 392 -5.42 5.29 20.63
C ASN A 392 -5.53 6.83 20.59
N LEU A 393 -6.37 7.41 21.45
CA LEU A 393 -6.48 8.87 21.59
C LEU A 393 -5.15 9.49 22.03
N MET A 394 -4.49 8.91 23.03
CA MET A 394 -3.19 9.37 23.53
C MET A 394 -2.10 9.32 22.44
N GLN A 395 -2.07 8.25 21.64
CA GLN A 395 -1.10 8.11 20.56
C GLN A 395 -1.34 9.14 19.44
N GLN A 396 -2.60 9.41 19.11
CA GLN A 396 -2.98 10.43 18.13
C GLN A 396 -2.65 11.85 18.62
N TYR A 397 -2.92 12.18 19.89
CA TYR A 397 -2.60 13.48 20.47
C TYR A 397 -1.09 13.74 20.54
N LYS A 398 -0.32 12.72 20.92
CA LYS A 398 1.15 12.80 20.94
C LYS A 398 1.72 13.11 19.56
N SER A 399 1.25 12.42 18.52
CA SER A 399 1.68 12.67 17.13
C SER A 399 1.35 14.09 16.65
N ASN A 400 0.16 14.60 17.00
CA ASN A 400 -0.25 15.96 16.65
C ASN A 400 0.56 17.05 17.36
N LEU A 401 0.95 16.81 18.62
CA LEU A 401 1.82 17.72 19.38
C LEU A 401 3.23 17.75 18.80
N GLU A 402 3.81 16.58 18.50
CA GLU A 402 5.14 16.47 17.89
C GLU A 402 5.21 17.20 16.54
N LYS A 403 4.12 17.18 15.74
CA LYS A 403 4.04 17.91 14.48
C LYS A 403 4.03 19.44 14.67
N VAL A 404 3.24 19.96 15.61
CA VAL A 404 3.20 21.41 15.90
C VAL A 404 4.53 21.89 16.50
N GLU A 405 5.18 21.08 17.33
CA GLU A 405 6.51 21.37 17.87
C GLU A 405 7.58 21.44 16.77
N ALA A 406 7.55 20.51 15.82
CA ALA A 406 8.45 20.53 14.66
C ALA A 406 8.27 21.81 13.82
N GLU A 407 7.03 22.20 13.54
CA GLU A 407 6.72 23.44 12.81
C GLU A 407 7.18 24.70 13.55
N ILE A 408 7.06 24.74 14.88
CA ILE A 408 7.59 25.86 15.70
C ILE A 408 9.11 25.91 15.61
N LEU A 409 9.80 24.77 15.72
CA LEU A 409 11.25 24.66 15.64
C LEU A 409 11.79 25.11 14.27
N ASP A 410 11.13 24.73 13.19
CA ASP A 410 11.50 25.15 11.83
C ASP A 410 11.31 26.67 11.64
N LEU A 411 10.23 27.24 12.20
CA LEU A 411 9.99 28.68 12.18
C LEU A 411 10.97 29.46 13.08
N GLU A 412 11.39 28.91 14.21
CA GLU A 412 12.39 29.51 15.11
C GLU A 412 13.79 29.47 14.50
N ALA A 413 14.17 28.35 13.86
CA ALA A 413 15.40 28.26 13.06
C ALA A 413 15.37 29.25 11.89
N ALA A 414 14.21 29.39 11.24
CA ALA A 414 13.98 30.37 10.20
C ALA A 414 14.11 31.82 10.69
N LEU A 415 13.57 32.13 11.87
CA LEU A 415 13.69 33.46 12.48
C LEU A 415 15.15 33.77 12.85
N ALA A 416 15.86 32.81 13.44
CA ALA A 416 17.27 32.96 13.80
C ALA A 416 18.16 33.21 12.57
N LEU A 417 17.94 32.48 11.48
CA LEU A 417 18.63 32.71 10.20
C LEU A 417 18.28 34.10 9.62
N SER A 418 17.00 34.50 9.67
CA SER A 418 16.54 35.80 9.16
C SER A 418 17.05 37.01 9.94
N ALA A 419 17.29 36.87 11.25
CA ALA A 419 17.85 37.92 12.11
C ALA A 419 19.31 38.25 11.77
N HIS A 420 20.00 37.34 11.07
CA HIS A 420 21.37 37.50 10.60
C HIS A 420 21.47 37.83 9.09
N GLY A 421 20.34 38.15 8.44
CA GLY A 421 20.31 38.56 7.03
C GLY A 421 20.20 37.43 6.02
N GLU A 422 20.15 36.18 6.46
CA GLU A 422 20.08 35.00 5.58
C GLU A 422 18.66 34.41 5.53
N LYS A 423 18.25 33.92 4.35
CA LYS A 423 16.93 33.31 4.18
C LYS A 423 16.98 31.85 4.67
N PRO A 424 15.96 31.37 5.38
CA PRO A 424 15.78 29.94 5.60
C PRO A 424 15.16 29.34 4.34
N VAL A 425 15.81 28.31 3.77
CA VAL A 425 15.45 27.80 2.44
C VAL A 425 14.99 26.33 2.51
N PRO A 426 13.94 25.95 1.74
CA PRO A 426 13.65 24.57 1.33
C PRO A 426 14.86 23.78 0.77
N GLN A 427 15.97 24.44 0.45
CA GLN A 427 17.21 23.86 -0.02
C GLN A 427 17.91 22.95 0.99
N ILE A 428 17.68 23.08 2.31
CA ILE A 428 18.31 22.18 3.29
C ILE A 428 17.73 20.76 3.18
N ALA A 429 16.40 20.62 3.07
CA ALA A 429 15.76 19.33 2.85
C ALA A 429 16.17 18.70 1.50
N LYS A 430 16.26 19.54 0.45
CA LYS A 430 16.74 19.13 -0.88
C LYS A 430 18.23 18.73 -0.85
N GLY A 431 19.04 19.43 -0.06
CA GLY A 431 20.45 19.11 0.18
C GLY A 431 20.64 17.79 0.91
N LEU A 432 19.79 17.47 1.89
CA LEU A 432 19.80 16.17 2.58
C LEU A 432 19.39 15.02 1.65
N GLN A 433 18.40 15.24 0.78
CA GLN A 433 17.98 14.25 -0.22
C GLN A 433 19.05 14.01 -1.29
N ASN A 434 19.73 15.07 -1.71
CA ASN A 434 20.89 15.00 -2.61
C ASN A 434 22.06 14.23 -1.96
N LEU A 435 22.32 14.49 -0.67
CA LEU A 435 23.36 13.80 0.08
C LEU A 435 23.07 12.30 0.20
N SER A 436 21.81 11.90 0.42
CA SER A 436 21.49 10.46 0.53
C SER A 436 21.70 9.70 -0.78
N ILE A 437 21.45 10.33 -1.94
CA ILE A 437 21.78 9.74 -3.26
C ILE A 437 23.29 9.57 -3.40
N LEU A 438 24.08 10.60 -3.08
CA LEU A 438 25.54 10.53 -3.15
C LEU A 438 26.12 9.46 -2.22
N LEU A 439 25.59 9.34 -1.01
CA LEU A 439 26.02 8.31 -0.05
C LEU A 439 25.59 6.90 -0.46
N SER A 440 24.68 6.75 -1.42
CA SER A 440 24.20 5.46 -1.92
C SER A 440 24.94 5.00 -3.19
N LEU A 441 25.96 5.75 -3.63
CA LEU A 441 26.73 5.40 -4.83
C LEU A 441 27.52 4.09 -4.63
N PRO A 442 27.65 3.26 -5.69
CA PRO A 442 28.19 1.91 -5.58
C PRO A 442 29.69 1.85 -5.30
N SER A 443 30.43 2.94 -5.47
CA SER A 443 31.87 3.01 -5.18
C SER A 443 32.29 4.38 -4.67
N ASN A 444 33.32 4.38 -3.81
CA ASN A 444 33.97 5.61 -3.34
C ASN A 444 34.59 6.40 -4.49
N GLU A 445 35.10 5.72 -5.52
CA GLU A 445 35.65 6.37 -6.72
C GLU A 445 34.57 7.17 -7.47
N MET A 446 33.38 6.59 -7.66
CA MET A 446 32.26 7.30 -8.29
C MET A 446 31.80 8.48 -7.43
N LEU A 447 31.76 8.32 -6.11
CA LEU A 447 31.44 9.41 -5.18
C LEU A 447 32.49 10.53 -5.26
N GLU A 448 33.78 10.21 -5.18
CA GLU A 448 34.88 11.17 -5.28
C GLU A 448 34.88 11.89 -6.62
N GLU A 449 34.62 11.18 -7.73
CA GLU A 449 34.54 11.80 -9.04
C GLU A 449 33.34 12.76 -9.14
N VAL A 450 32.16 12.33 -8.70
CA VAL A 450 30.96 13.17 -8.68
C VAL A 450 31.20 14.40 -7.79
N LEU A 451 31.76 14.22 -6.59
CA LEU A 451 32.14 15.31 -5.70
C LEU A 451 33.20 16.24 -6.31
N SER A 452 34.13 15.71 -7.12
CA SER A 452 35.17 16.49 -7.80
C SER A 452 34.61 17.36 -8.94
N LYS A 453 33.53 16.90 -9.59
CA LYS A 453 32.77 17.68 -10.59
C LYS A 453 31.87 18.71 -9.94
N ILE A 454 31.27 18.36 -8.80
CA ILE A 454 30.40 19.21 -7.97
C ILE A 454 31.10 20.48 -7.42
N GLY A 455 32.40 20.66 -7.64
CA GLY A 455 33.16 21.80 -7.11
C GLY A 455 33.88 22.70 -8.12
N LYS A 456 33.96 22.35 -9.41
CA LYS A 456 34.80 23.10 -10.36
C LYS A 456 34.11 24.23 -11.11
N GLU A 457 32.81 24.13 -11.38
CA GLU A 457 32.11 25.10 -12.23
C GLU A 457 31.02 25.87 -11.47
N THR A 458 30.30 25.22 -10.54
CA THR A 458 29.17 25.83 -9.81
C THR A 458 29.58 26.55 -8.52
N ALA A 459 30.75 26.21 -7.94
CA ALA A 459 31.24 26.77 -6.69
C ALA A 459 31.82 28.18 -6.83
N GLU A 460 32.36 28.55 -7.99
CA GLU A 460 32.87 29.89 -8.27
C GLU A 460 31.74 30.92 -8.50
N GLU A 461 30.59 30.49 -9.03
CA GLU A 461 29.48 31.41 -9.35
C GLU A 461 28.34 31.46 -8.31
N THR A 462 28.02 30.34 -7.64
CA THR A 462 26.78 30.27 -6.83
C THR A 462 26.97 30.00 -5.35
N GLY A 463 28.13 29.51 -4.90
CA GLY A 463 28.41 29.23 -3.49
C GLY A 463 27.53 28.15 -2.83
N TYR A 464 26.73 27.40 -3.61
CA TYR A 464 25.85 26.34 -3.11
C TYR A 464 26.05 25.02 -3.86
N PHE A 465 25.99 23.92 -3.11
CA PHE A 465 25.97 22.56 -3.64
C PHE A 465 24.56 22.22 -4.14
N HIS A 466 24.38 21.94 -5.43
CA HIS A 466 23.09 21.46 -5.93
C HIS A 466 23.26 20.36 -6.99
N ILE A 467 22.74 19.15 -6.72
CA ILE A 467 22.55 18.08 -7.73
C ILE A 467 21.43 18.48 -8.73
N SER A 468 21.22 19.77 -8.98
CA SER A 468 20.40 20.22 -10.11
C SER A 468 21.26 20.66 -11.28
N ASP A 469 22.58 20.60 -11.15
CA ASP A 469 23.44 20.77 -12.30
C ASP A 469 23.09 19.66 -13.29
N LYS A 470 22.52 20.09 -14.42
CA LYS A 470 21.96 19.21 -15.44
C LYS A 470 23.05 18.22 -15.89
N GLU A 471 24.27 18.69 -16.06
CA GLU A 471 25.37 17.86 -16.56
C GLU A 471 25.78 16.79 -15.56
N ILE A 472 25.80 17.11 -14.26
CA ILE A 472 26.16 16.16 -13.20
C ILE A 472 25.09 15.08 -13.04
N VAL A 473 23.82 15.49 -13.08
CA VAL A 473 22.69 14.54 -13.01
C VAL A 473 22.70 13.63 -14.23
N GLU A 474 22.88 14.18 -15.42
CA GLU A 474 22.97 13.41 -16.66
C GLU A 474 24.15 12.44 -16.66
N ASP A 475 25.34 12.88 -16.25
CA ASP A 475 26.52 12.02 -16.10
C ASP A 475 26.26 10.89 -15.10
N LEU A 476 25.60 11.21 -13.98
CA LEU A 476 25.25 10.22 -12.97
C LEU A 476 24.29 9.16 -13.51
N PHE A 477 23.22 9.58 -14.21
CA PHE A 477 22.31 8.67 -14.88
C PHE A 477 23.02 7.81 -15.94
N LYS A 478 23.85 8.41 -16.80
CA LYS A 478 24.63 7.70 -17.83
C LYS A 478 25.48 6.60 -17.21
N ARG A 479 26.11 6.87 -16.06
CA ARG A 479 26.95 5.91 -15.35
C ARG A 479 26.16 4.81 -14.66
N ILE A 480 25.18 5.20 -13.85
CA ILE A 480 24.40 4.26 -13.02
C ILE A 480 23.55 3.31 -13.89
N PHE A 481 23.07 3.79 -15.03
CA PHE A 481 22.35 2.98 -16.02
C PHE A 481 23.23 2.49 -17.17
N GLU A 482 24.55 2.71 -17.09
CA GLU A 482 25.55 2.28 -18.06
C GLU A 482 25.22 2.67 -19.52
N CYS A 483 24.55 3.80 -19.74
CA CYS A 483 24.17 4.26 -21.07
C CYS A 483 25.42 4.43 -21.96
N ASP A 484 25.34 3.96 -23.22
CA ASP A 484 26.46 4.10 -24.16
C ASP A 484 26.81 5.59 -24.33
N LYS A 485 28.09 5.92 -24.18
CA LYS A 485 28.62 7.29 -24.30
C LYS A 485 28.35 7.89 -25.68
N SER A 486 28.14 7.05 -26.70
CA SER A 486 27.90 7.46 -28.09
C SER A 486 26.45 7.89 -28.38
N ALA A 487 25.48 7.40 -27.61
CA ALA A 487 24.09 7.83 -27.73
C ALA A 487 23.89 9.05 -26.84
N THR A 488 23.66 10.24 -27.41
CA THR A 488 23.14 11.40 -26.66
C THR A 488 21.67 11.13 -26.34
N PRO A 489 21.34 10.62 -25.14
CA PRO A 489 19.95 10.34 -24.81
C PRO A 489 19.23 11.68 -24.66
N ASP A 490 17.97 11.75 -25.04
CA ASP A 490 17.18 12.97 -24.84
C ASP A 490 16.76 13.08 -23.37
N PHE A 491 17.62 13.71 -22.57
CA PHE A 491 17.37 14.00 -21.16
C PHE A 491 16.27 15.06 -20.95
N GLU A 492 15.72 15.70 -22.00
CA GLU A 492 14.58 16.61 -21.84
C GLU A 492 13.32 15.87 -21.36
N ASN A 493 13.15 14.59 -21.72
CA ASN A 493 12.04 13.79 -21.23
C ASN A 493 12.12 13.51 -19.73
N LEU A 494 13.33 13.41 -19.16
CA LEU A 494 13.50 13.29 -17.71
C LEU A 494 13.02 14.55 -16.97
N LYS A 495 13.12 15.74 -17.56
CA LYS A 495 12.61 16.96 -16.94
C LYS A 495 11.09 17.01 -16.81
N ARG A 496 10.38 16.19 -17.61
CA ARG A 496 8.91 16.08 -17.56
C ARG A 496 8.43 15.17 -16.44
N ILE A 497 9.33 14.36 -15.88
CA ILE A 497 9.04 13.49 -14.76
C ILE A 497 9.01 14.29 -13.46
N ARG A 498 8.02 14.01 -12.61
CA ARG A 498 7.83 14.65 -11.30
C ARG A 498 9.09 14.64 -10.43
N SER A 499 9.80 13.52 -10.41
CA SER A 499 10.95 13.28 -9.51
C SER A 499 11.94 12.32 -10.15
N PRO A 500 12.83 12.81 -11.05
CA PRO A 500 13.82 11.97 -11.73
C PRO A 500 14.72 11.21 -10.75
N GLU A 501 15.00 11.80 -9.59
CA GLU A 501 15.80 11.18 -8.54
C GLU A 501 15.21 9.87 -8.00
N ALA A 502 13.90 9.65 -8.12
CA ALA A 502 13.28 8.38 -7.75
C ALA A 502 13.82 7.22 -8.61
N LEU A 503 14.07 7.44 -9.90
CA LEU A 503 14.66 6.44 -10.81
C LEU A 503 16.10 6.09 -10.40
N LEU A 504 16.90 7.10 -10.04
CA LEU A 504 18.27 6.89 -9.55
C LEU A 504 18.27 6.10 -8.24
N LYS A 505 17.46 6.56 -7.26
CA LYS A 505 17.33 5.87 -5.98
C LYS A 505 16.89 4.43 -6.20
N PHE A 506 15.90 4.20 -7.03
CA PHE A 506 15.41 2.85 -7.32
C PHE A 506 16.52 1.96 -7.90
N GLN A 507 17.25 2.43 -8.91
CA GLN A 507 18.37 1.68 -9.50
C GLN A 507 19.46 1.36 -8.46
N LEU A 508 19.84 2.32 -7.61
CA LEU A 508 20.81 2.09 -6.53
C LEU A 508 20.31 1.03 -5.54
N ARG A 509 19.02 1.07 -5.17
CA ARG A 509 18.42 0.01 -4.33
C ARG A 509 18.48 -1.35 -5.02
N LEU A 510 18.19 -1.42 -6.32
CA LEU A 510 18.30 -2.68 -7.08
C LEU A 510 19.73 -3.22 -7.15
N MET A 511 20.75 -2.35 -7.15
CA MET A 511 22.16 -2.76 -7.10
C MET A 511 22.56 -3.42 -5.77
N GLU A 512 21.84 -3.15 -4.69
CA GLU A 512 22.03 -3.83 -3.40
C GLU A 512 21.47 -5.27 -3.40
N ASN A 513 20.74 -5.67 -4.44
CA ASN A 513 20.11 -6.97 -4.50
C ASN A 513 21.14 -8.07 -4.73
N ASN A 514 21.19 -9.04 -3.83
CA ASN A 514 22.12 -10.18 -3.90
C ASN A 514 21.46 -11.46 -4.48
N SER A 515 20.28 -11.35 -5.10
CA SER A 515 19.62 -12.49 -5.74
C SER A 515 20.38 -12.95 -6.99
N SER A 516 20.17 -14.21 -7.39
CA SER A 516 20.65 -14.75 -8.67
C SER A 516 20.14 -13.95 -9.87
N ASP A 517 18.98 -13.33 -9.72
CA ASP A 517 18.29 -12.59 -10.79
C ASP A 517 18.72 -11.12 -10.87
N ARG A 518 19.69 -10.69 -10.04
CA ARG A 518 20.15 -9.29 -9.94
C ARG A 518 20.43 -8.67 -11.31
N GLN A 519 21.18 -9.36 -12.17
CA GLN A 519 21.55 -8.80 -13.48
C GLN A 519 20.31 -8.60 -14.36
N ALA A 520 19.42 -9.60 -14.43
CA ALA A 520 18.18 -9.50 -15.20
C ALA A 520 17.28 -8.35 -14.70
N ILE A 521 17.25 -8.12 -13.38
CA ILE A 521 16.52 -7.01 -12.75
C ILE A 521 17.12 -5.66 -13.17
N LEU A 522 18.45 -5.52 -13.10
CA LEU A 522 19.16 -4.30 -13.49
C LEU A 522 18.99 -4.01 -14.99
N ASP A 523 19.12 -5.04 -15.84
CA ASP A 523 18.95 -4.92 -17.28
C ASP A 523 17.53 -4.48 -17.64
N LYS A 524 16.52 -5.04 -16.96
CA LYS A 524 15.13 -4.63 -17.19
C LYS A 524 14.86 -3.21 -16.70
N ASN A 525 15.37 -2.81 -15.53
CA ASN A 525 15.22 -1.44 -15.05
C ASN A 525 15.96 -0.43 -15.97
N ARG A 526 17.10 -0.84 -16.54
CA ARG A 526 17.80 -0.07 -17.57
C ARG A 526 16.97 0.08 -18.83
N ALA A 527 16.29 -0.97 -19.30
CA ALA A 527 15.39 -0.88 -20.44
C ALA A 527 14.23 0.10 -20.19
N VAL A 528 13.64 0.08 -18.98
CA VAL A 528 12.64 1.06 -18.53
C VAL A 528 13.20 2.48 -18.56
N PHE A 529 14.41 2.69 -18.02
CA PHE A 529 15.03 4.00 -18.04
C PHE A 529 15.29 4.52 -19.46
N LEU A 530 15.74 3.65 -20.37
CA LEU A 530 15.96 4.02 -21.77
C LEU A 530 14.65 4.36 -22.49
N SER A 531 13.53 3.72 -22.18
CA SER A 531 12.22 4.09 -22.76
C SER A 531 11.71 5.43 -22.23
N VAL A 532 12.03 5.78 -20.97
CA VAL A 532 11.79 7.11 -20.41
C VAL A 532 12.54 8.20 -21.18
N LEU A 533 13.85 8.00 -21.45
CA LEU A 533 14.64 8.94 -22.23
C LEU A 533 14.10 9.12 -23.66
N LYS A 534 13.57 8.05 -24.25
CA LYS A 534 12.94 8.08 -25.58
C LYS A 534 11.54 8.69 -25.59
N GLY A 535 10.93 8.93 -24.43
CA GLY A 535 9.54 9.37 -24.33
C GLY A 535 8.52 8.30 -24.74
N THR A 536 8.91 7.02 -24.72
CA THR A 536 8.07 5.86 -25.10
C THR A 536 7.76 4.94 -23.93
N PHE A 537 8.03 5.38 -22.70
CA PHE A 537 7.88 4.57 -21.48
C PHE A 537 6.50 3.95 -21.35
N TYR A 538 5.44 4.72 -21.56
CA TYR A 538 4.09 4.22 -21.37
C TYR A 538 3.71 3.20 -22.44
N GLU A 539 4.06 3.45 -23.71
CA GLU A 539 3.74 2.58 -24.84
C GLU A 539 4.49 1.24 -24.76
N GLU A 540 5.77 1.26 -24.41
CA GLU A 540 6.62 0.05 -24.32
C GLU A 540 6.14 -0.95 -23.27
N ARG A 541 5.43 -0.50 -22.23
CA ARG A 541 4.81 -1.39 -21.24
C ARG A 541 3.79 -2.34 -21.86
N PHE A 542 3.14 -1.95 -22.96
CA PHE A 542 2.12 -2.75 -23.64
C PHE A 542 2.68 -3.62 -24.78
N ASN A 543 3.99 -3.84 -24.81
CA ASN A 543 4.63 -4.67 -25.83
C ASN A 543 4.27 -6.16 -25.67
N GLU A 544 3.36 -6.66 -26.50
CA GLU A 544 2.88 -8.05 -26.51
C GLU A 544 3.97 -9.07 -26.86
N GLU A 545 5.03 -8.67 -27.58
CA GLU A 545 6.12 -9.58 -27.90
C GLU A 545 6.97 -9.91 -26.67
N GLN A 546 7.02 -8.98 -25.71
CA GLN A 546 7.75 -9.15 -24.46
C GLN A 546 6.88 -9.73 -23.32
N SER A 547 5.55 -9.70 -23.46
CA SER A 547 4.60 -10.15 -22.44
C SER A 547 3.69 -11.26 -22.97
N ILE A 548 4.01 -12.51 -22.62
CA ILE A 548 3.16 -13.68 -22.91
C ILE A 548 1.73 -13.50 -22.36
N HIS A 549 1.59 -12.78 -21.25
CA HIS A 549 0.31 -12.49 -20.63
C HIS A 549 -0.53 -11.55 -21.49
N LEU A 550 0.01 -10.39 -21.87
CA LEU A 550 -0.71 -9.43 -22.72
C LEU A 550 -1.05 -10.05 -24.08
N LYS A 551 -0.12 -10.80 -24.68
CA LYS A 551 -0.36 -11.54 -25.92
C LYS A 551 -1.54 -12.50 -25.82
N THR A 552 -1.68 -13.19 -24.68
CA THR A 552 -2.79 -14.13 -24.45
C THR A 552 -4.10 -13.38 -24.22
N VAL A 553 -4.08 -12.36 -23.36
CA VAL A 553 -5.28 -11.58 -23.02
C VAL A 553 -5.86 -10.83 -24.24
N PHE A 554 -5.00 -10.29 -25.10
CA PHE A 554 -5.43 -9.55 -26.29
C PHE A 554 -5.69 -10.45 -27.51
N ALA A 555 -5.38 -11.75 -27.44
CA ALA A 555 -5.65 -12.69 -28.53
C ALA A 555 -7.14 -12.68 -28.90
N GLY A 556 -7.45 -12.28 -30.14
CA GLY A 556 -8.83 -12.17 -30.63
C GLY A 556 -9.65 -11.02 -30.02
N ARG A 557 -9.04 -10.13 -29.22
CA ARG A 557 -9.69 -8.98 -28.55
C ARG A 557 -8.95 -7.65 -28.81
N PRO A 558 -8.80 -7.19 -30.07
CA PRO A 558 -8.15 -5.91 -30.37
C PRO A 558 -8.92 -4.71 -29.79
N ASP A 559 -10.23 -4.86 -29.55
CA ASP A 559 -11.05 -3.91 -28.80
C ASP A 559 -10.53 -3.72 -27.37
N LEU A 560 -10.25 -4.83 -26.66
CA LEU A 560 -9.76 -4.80 -25.30
C LEU A 560 -8.38 -4.12 -25.23
N LYS A 561 -7.48 -4.44 -26.16
CA LYS A 561 -6.16 -3.78 -26.25
C LYS A 561 -6.32 -2.27 -26.42
N ARG A 562 -7.12 -1.84 -27.40
CA ARG A 562 -7.35 -0.42 -27.69
C ARG A 562 -7.92 0.31 -26.47
N GLU A 563 -8.93 -0.25 -25.82
CA GLU A 563 -9.52 0.39 -24.64
C GLU A 563 -8.58 0.34 -23.42
N TRP A 564 -7.84 -0.74 -23.19
CA TRP A 564 -6.89 -0.84 -22.07
C TRP A 564 -5.74 0.16 -22.17
N CYS A 565 -5.20 0.34 -23.38
CA CYS A 565 -4.10 1.27 -23.66
C CYS A 565 -4.56 2.72 -23.86
N ARG A 566 -5.88 2.99 -23.89
CA ARG A 566 -6.45 4.31 -24.14
C ARG A 566 -6.02 5.29 -23.04
N GLU A 567 -5.53 6.45 -23.47
CA GLU A 567 -5.30 7.57 -22.56
C GLU A 567 -6.63 8.04 -21.95
N ARG A 568 -6.67 8.11 -20.62
CA ARG A 568 -7.84 8.53 -19.84
C ARG A 568 -7.55 9.83 -19.13
N PRO A 569 -8.45 10.83 -19.20
CA PRO A 569 -8.31 12.03 -18.39
C PRO A 569 -8.51 11.71 -16.90
N PRO A 570 -7.98 12.57 -16.00
CA PRO A 570 -8.31 12.52 -14.58
C PRO A 570 -9.82 12.58 -14.33
N VAL A 571 -10.31 11.81 -13.36
CA VAL A 571 -11.73 11.78 -13.00
C VAL A 571 -11.92 12.27 -11.57
N LYS A 572 -12.71 13.32 -11.38
CA LYS A 572 -12.95 13.90 -10.05
C LYS A 572 -13.70 12.93 -9.14
N VAL A 573 -13.28 12.83 -7.88
CA VAL A 573 -13.90 12.00 -6.84
C VAL A 573 -15.39 12.30 -6.68
N SER A 574 -15.79 13.58 -6.75
CA SER A 574 -17.20 14.01 -6.69
C SER A 574 -18.08 13.52 -7.85
N THR A 575 -17.50 13.01 -8.93
CA THR A 575 -18.25 12.38 -10.03
C THR A 575 -18.40 10.87 -9.84
N LEU A 576 -17.56 10.27 -8.99
CA LEU A 576 -17.50 8.83 -8.74
C LEU A 576 -18.27 8.43 -7.48
N VAL A 577 -18.30 9.32 -6.48
CA VAL A 577 -18.95 9.11 -5.19
C VAL A 577 -19.99 10.21 -4.98
N ALA A 578 -21.23 9.84 -4.63
CA ALA A 578 -22.34 10.79 -4.50
C ALA A 578 -22.17 11.76 -3.31
N HIS A 579 -21.59 11.28 -2.21
CA HIS A 579 -21.39 12.05 -0.98
C HIS A 579 -19.93 12.00 -0.52
N PRO A 580 -18.99 12.51 -1.32
CA PRO A 580 -17.58 12.47 -0.96
C PRO A 580 -17.35 13.38 0.25
N SER A 581 -16.41 13.01 1.11
CA SER A 581 -16.04 13.90 2.21
C SER A 581 -15.52 15.23 1.69
N LYS A 582 -15.71 16.30 2.47
CA LYS A 582 -15.23 17.65 2.12
C LYS A 582 -13.72 17.69 1.88
N ALA A 583 -12.95 16.79 2.50
CA ALA A 583 -11.51 16.71 2.35
C ALA A 583 -11.10 16.20 0.97
N TYR A 584 -11.89 15.29 0.37
CA TYR A 584 -11.50 14.55 -0.83
C TYR A 584 -12.34 14.83 -2.08
N LYS A 585 -13.43 15.60 -1.98
CA LYS A 585 -14.34 15.89 -3.11
C LYS A 585 -13.68 16.46 -4.37
N ASP A 586 -12.56 17.17 -4.20
CA ASP A 586 -11.81 17.87 -5.25
C ASP A 586 -10.57 17.08 -5.72
N PHE A 587 -10.34 15.88 -5.16
CA PHE A 587 -9.30 14.98 -5.65
C PHE A 587 -9.70 14.37 -6.99
N GLU A 588 -8.70 13.92 -7.75
CA GLU A 588 -8.86 13.24 -9.02
C GLU A 588 -8.24 11.85 -8.95
N ILE A 589 -8.92 10.87 -9.54
CA ILE A 589 -8.39 9.53 -9.79
C ILE A 589 -7.69 9.55 -11.16
N VAL A 590 -6.43 9.16 -11.20
CA VAL A 590 -5.61 9.10 -12.42
C VAL A 590 -4.94 7.74 -12.56
N ILE A 591 -4.69 7.32 -13.80
CA ILE A 591 -3.78 6.20 -14.10
C ILE A 591 -2.37 6.79 -14.17
N ALA A 592 -1.44 6.28 -13.35
CA ALA A 592 -0.06 6.73 -13.36
C ALA A 592 0.59 6.41 -14.71
N LYS A 593 1.17 7.44 -15.34
CA LYS A 593 1.98 7.32 -16.57
C LYS A 593 3.42 7.74 -16.37
N ASP A 594 3.64 8.56 -15.34
CA ASP A 594 4.97 8.97 -14.92
C ASP A 594 5.59 7.82 -14.10
N PRO A 595 6.79 7.33 -14.46
CA PRO A 595 7.45 6.26 -13.71
C PRO A 595 7.73 6.66 -12.25
N SER A 596 7.96 7.93 -11.96
CA SER A 596 8.19 8.39 -10.58
C SER A 596 6.93 8.38 -9.74
N ASP A 597 5.76 8.59 -10.34
CA ASP A 597 4.48 8.42 -9.65
C ASP A 597 4.30 6.94 -9.21
N MET A 598 4.73 5.97 -10.03
CA MET A 598 4.72 4.55 -9.67
C MET A 598 5.76 4.19 -8.59
N LEU A 599 6.96 4.78 -8.65
CA LEU A 599 8.03 4.52 -7.69
C LEU A 599 7.79 5.15 -6.32
N LEU A 600 7.07 6.28 -6.27
CA LEU A 600 6.87 7.04 -5.03
C LEU A 600 5.58 6.66 -4.28
N ILE A 601 4.80 5.68 -4.75
CA ILE A 601 3.56 5.27 -4.07
C ILE A 601 3.77 4.92 -2.59
N GLY A 602 4.87 4.24 -2.26
CA GLY A 602 5.19 3.89 -0.88
C GLY A 602 5.80 5.04 -0.07
N ASN A 603 6.42 6.01 -0.74
CA ASN A 603 6.97 7.20 -0.11
C ASN A 603 5.87 8.20 0.24
N ASP A 604 4.93 8.44 -0.68
CA ASP A 604 3.80 9.36 -0.50
C ASP A 604 2.84 8.88 0.60
N LEU A 605 2.60 7.57 0.69
CA LEU A 605 1.62 6.98 1.60
C LEU A 605 2.21 6.28 2.83
N GLY A 606 3.53 6.14 2.90
CA GLY A 606 4.21 5.39 3.97
C GLY A 606 3.95 3.88 3.94
N THR A 607 3.74 3.30 2.76
CA THR A 607 3.47 1.85 2.62
C THR A 607 4.76 1.04 2.57
N CYS A 608 4.61 -0.28 2.49
CA CYS A 608 5.72 -1.21 2.52
C CYS A 608 6.61 -1.21 1.27
N VAL A 609 6.18 -0.58 0.18
CA VAL A 609 6.94 -0.42 -1.07
C VAL A 609 7.65 0.93 -1.15
N ASN A 610 7.88 1.59 -0.01
CA ASN A 610 8.75 2.77 0.07
C ASN A 610 10.16 2.43 -0.44
N LEU A 611 10.77 3.29 -1.25
CA LEU A 611 12.12 3.10 -1.83
C LEU A 611 13.21 2.87 -0.76
N GLU A 612 13.05 3.43 0.44
CA GLU A 612 13.95 3.25 1.58
C GLU A 612 13.56 2.05 2.46
N GLY A 613 12.50 1.34 2.07
CA GLY A 613 11.98 0.16 2.75
C GLY A 613 12.79 -1.11 2.48
N ARG A 614 12.18 -2.25 2.79
CA ARG A 614 12.80 -3.57 2.60
C ARG A 614 13.04 -3.81 1.11
N LEU A 615 14.29 -4.12 0.74
CA LEU A 615 14.69 -4.36 -0.65
C LEU A 615 13.84 -5.43 -1.35
N SER A 616 13.44 -6.47 -0.60
CA SER A 616 12.56 -7.54 -1.08
C SER A 616 11.14 -7.09 -1.43
N ARG A 617 10.74 -5.84 -1.14
CA ARG A 617 9.46 -5.25 -1.55
C ARG A 617 9.68 -4.20 -2.61
N VAL A 618 10.71 -3.37 -2.43
CA VAL A 618 11.14 -2.36 -3.41
C VAL A 618 11.36 -3.01 -4.78
N THR A 619 12.08 -4.13 -4.83
CA THR A 619 12.40 -4.81 -6.10
C THR A 619 11.17 -5.12 -6.96
N GLY A 620 10.02 -5.43 -6.35
CA GLY A 620 8.81 -5.76 -7.09
C GLY A 620 8.09 -4.57 -7.72
N LEU A 621 8.46 -3.32 -7.38
CA LEU A 621 8.03 -2.12 -8.12
C LEU A 621 8.45 -2.15 -9.60
N LEU A 622 9.49 -2.94 -9.93
CA LEU A 622 9.90 -3.14 -11.31
C LEU A 622 8.78 -3.78 -12.16
N GLY A 623 7.95 -4.65 -11.57
CA GLY A 623 6.78 -5.20 -12.25
C GLY A 623 5.80 -4.12 -12.68
N TYR A 624 5.54 -3.13 -11.82
CA TYR A 624 4.65 -2.01 -12.14
C TYR A 624 5.22 -1.12 -13.25
N LEU A 625 6.53 -0.87 -13.21
CA LEU A 625 7.20 -0.09 -14.24
C LEU A 625 7.26 -0.79 -15.59
N ALA A 626 7.54 -2.10 -15.62
CA ALA A 626 7.87 -2.82 -16.83
C ALA A 626 6.68 -3.52 -17.52
N ASP A 627 5.59 -3.79 -16.80
CA ASP A 627 4.46 -4.54 -17.35
C ASP A 627 3.18 -3.69 -17.49
N GLY A 628 2.68 -3.59 -18.72
CA GLY A 628 1.45 -2.90 -19.07
C GLY A 628 0.18 -3.64 -18.65
N LYS A 629 0.26 -4.88 -18.14
CA LYS A 629 -0.92 -5.52 -17.54
C LYS A 629 -1.38 -4.82 -16.26
N THR A 630 -0.50 -4.05 -15.61
CA THR A 630 -0.81 -3.35 -14.35
C THR A 630 -0.99 -1.86 -14.62
N HIS A 631 -2.12 -1.30 -14.22
CA HIS A 631 -2.31 0.15 -14.10
C HIS A 631 -2.27 0.53 -12.62
N THR A 632 -1.34 1.40 -12.24
CA THR A 632 -1.35 2.03 -10.91
C THR A 632 -2.34 3.18 -10.92
N LEU A 633 -3.41 3.08 -10.12
CA LEU A 633 -4.36 4.16 -9.91
C LEU A 633 -3.90 5.03 -8.75
N LEU A 634 -3.96 6.34 -8.90
CA LEU A 634 -3.60 7.31 -7.85
C LEU A 634 -4.75 8.28 -7.60
N ALA A 635 -4.97 8.66 -6.33
CA ALA A 635 -5.78 9.82 -5.99
C ALA A 635 -4.89 10.98 -5.56
N LYS A 636 -4.97 12.10 -6.27
CA LYS A 636 -4.22 13.33 -5.93
C LYS A 636 -5.05 14.58 -6.23
N GLN A 637 -4.73 15.71 -5.62
CA GLN A 637 -5.37 16.98 -6.01
C GLN A 637 -4.87 17.39 -7.40
N ALA A 638 -5.70 18.12 -8.15
CA ALA A 638 -5.31 18.63 -9.45
C ALA A 638 -4.06 19.51 -9.33
N GLY A 639 -2.98 19.13 -10.03
CA GLY A 639 -1.68 19.82 -9.99
C GLY A 639 -0.78 19.45 -8.81
N ASP A 640 -1.26 18.67 -7.84
CA ASP A 640 -0.42 18.18 -6.76
C ASP A 640 0.46 17.03 -7.24
N ALA A 641 1.69 17.03 -6.73
CA ALA A 641 2.64 15.98 -6.97
C ALA A 641 2.29 14.74 -6.11
N VAL A 642 1.95 14.94 -4.84
CA VAL A 642 1.82 13.87 -3.83
C VAL A 642 0.48 13.13 -3.93
N SER A 643 0.54 11.80 -3.91
CA SER A 643 -0.66 10.95 -3.90
C SER A 643 -1.22 10.77 -2.48
N ALA A 644 -2.55 10.82 -2.32
CA ALA A 644 -3.25 10.54 -1.08
C ALA A 644 -3.89 9.14 -1.04
N ALA A 645 -4.00 8.47 -2.19
CA ALA A 645 -4.31 7.06 -2.27
C ALA A 645 -3.65 6.41 -3.48
N GLU A 646 -3.47 5.10 -3.43
CA GLU A 646 -3.06 4.25 -4.55
C GLU A 646 -3.74 2.88 -4.51
N THR A 647 -3.92 2.28 -5.68
CA THR A 647 -4.21 0.84 -5.81
C THR A 647 -3.68 0.34 -7.15
N GLN A 648 -3.47 -0.97 -7.26
CA GLN A 648 -3.08 -1.62 -8.49
C GLN A 648 -4.29 -2.28 -9.15
N LEU A 649 -4.46 -2.00 -10.45
CA LEU A 649 -5.49 -2.60 -11.28
C LEU A 649 -4.82 -3.46 -12.34
N GLN A 650 -4.95 -4.78 -12.22
CA GLN A 650 -4.24 -5.75 -13.03
C GLN A 650 -5.19 -6.43 -14.01
N LEU A 651 -4.84 -6.43 -15.28
CA LEU A 651 -5.48 -7.29 -16.27
C LEU A 651 -4.90 -8.70 -16.10
N MET A 652 -5.77 -9.67 -15.82
CA MET A 652 -5.44 -11.04 -15.44
C MET A 652 -6.16 -12.04 -16.35
N TRP A 653 -5.78 -13.33 -16.24
CA TRP A 653 -6.40 -14.41 -17.00
C TRP A 653 -7.27 -15.29 -16.10
N ASP A 654 -8.50 -15.58 -16.53
CA ASP A 654 -9.33 -16.62 -15.93
C ASP A 654 -9.04 -17.94 -16.62
N ALA A 655 -8.17 -18.76 -16.02
CA ALA A 655 -7.72 -20.03 -16.57
C ALA A 655 -8.87 -21.01 -16.82
N GLN A 656 -9.89 -20.97 -15.96
CA GLN A 656 -11.00 -21.91 -16.00
C GLN A 656 -11.99 -21.55 -17.12
N ASN A 657 -12.26 -20.27 -17.31
CA ASN A 657 -13.23 -19.79 -18.31
C ASN A 657 -12.57 -19.30 -19.61
N ASN A 658 -11.23 -19.36 -19.71
CA ASN A 658 -10.43 -18.89 -20.84
C ASN A 658 -10.78 -17.48 -21.29
N GLN A 659 -10.82 -16.54 -20.33
CA GLN A 659 -11.19 -15.15 -20.62
C GLN A 659 -10.40 -14.16 -19.75
N PRO A 660 -10.22 -12.92 -20.21
CA PRO A 660 -9.63 -11.89 -19.38
C PRO A 660 -10.54 -11.45 -18.24
N VAL A 661 -9.93 -11.12 -17.10
CA VAL A 661 -10.58 -10.61 -15.90
C VAL A 661 -9.77 -9.44 -15.36
N LEU A 662 -10.43 -8.46 -14.77
CA LEU A 662 -9.80 -7.31 -14.14
C LEU A 662 -9.68 -7.57 -12.64
N PHE A 663 -8.48 -7.51 -12.08
CA PHE A 663 -8.20 -7.71 -10.67
C PHE A 663 -7.86 -6.37 -10.00
N LEU A 664 -8.54 -6.07 -8.90
CA LEU A 664 -8.30 -4.88 -8.08
C LEU A 664 -7.59 -5.26 -6.77
N GLU A 665 -6.40 -4.72 -6.56
CA GLU A 665 -5.69 -4.86 -5.29
C GLU A 665 -6.29 -3.96 -4.18
N GLN A 666 -5.85 -4.18 -2.95
CA GLN A 666 -6.26 -3.36 -1.81
C GLN A 666 -5.85 -1.90 -2.02
N THR A 667 -6.79 -0.99 -1.80
CA THR A 667 -6.51 0.45 -1.83
C THR A 667 -5.75 0.88 -0.58
N ASN A 668 -4.58 1.50 -0.77
CA ASN A 668 -3.81 2.16 0.28
C ASN A 668 -4.11 3.66 0.25
N TYR A 669 -4.43 4.29 1.39
CA TYR A 669 -4.76 5.72 1.40
C TYR A 669 -4.46 6.41 2.74
N ALA A 670 -4.07 7.68 2.65
CA ALA A 670 -3.77 8.56 3.77
C ALA A 670 -5.09 9.05 4.42
N GLY A 671 -5.75 8.19 5.20
CA GLY A 671 -7.03 8.56 5.82
C GLY A 671 -7.77 7.45 6.56
N SER A 672 -7.36 6.19 6.40
CA SER A 672 -8.01 5.03 7.03
C SER A 672 -8.19 5.19 8.55
N ALA A 673 -7.23 5.84 9.22
CA ALA A 673 -7.28 6.12 10.65
C ALA A 673 -8.47 6.99 11.10
N LYS A 674 -9.15 7.69 10.19
CA LYS A 674 -10.32 8.55 10.49
C LYS A 674 -11.66 7.95 10.06
N GLY A 675 -11.67 6.73 9.51
CA GLY A 675 -12.89 6.08 9.00
C GLY A 675 -13.50 6.78 7.77
N ASP A 676 -12.72 7.59 7.05
CA ASP A 676 -13.17 8.22 5.81
C ASP A 676 -12.72 7.36 4.62
N HIS A 677 -13.66 6.60 4.05
CA HIS A 677 -13.43 5.68 2.94
C HIS A 677 -13.68 6.30 1.56
N THR A 678 -13.82 7.63 1.48
CA THR A 678 -14.17 8.33 0.22
C THR A 678 -13.22 7.98 -0.94
N LEU A 679 -11.90 7.96 -0.70
CA LEU A 679 -10.91 7.68 -1.74
C LEU A 679 -10.93 6.21 -2.19
N GLU A 680 -11.10 5.28 -1.25
CA GLU A 680 -11.26 3.86 -1.54
C GLU A 680 -12.51 3.60 -2.40
N SER A 681 -13.66 4.14 -1.98
CA SER A 681 -14.92 4.06 -2.73
C SER A 681 -14.81 4.68 -4.12
N ALA A 682 -14.08 5.80 -4.27
CA ALA A 682 -13.85 6.42 -5.56
C ALA A 682 -12.98 5.56 -6.49
N MET A 683 -11.91 4.94 -5.99
CA MET A 683 -11.06 4.04 -6.77
C MET A 683 -11.79 2.79 -7.22
N ILE A 684 -12.62 2.20 -6.35
CA ILE A 684 -13.47 1.06 -6.69
C ILE A 684 -14.48 1.48 -7.76
N ALA A 685 -15.16 2.62 -7.62
CA ALA A 685 -16.08 3.13 -8.63
C ALA A 685 -15.40 3.36 -9.99
N TYR A 686 -14.17 3.90 -9.98
CA TYR A 686 -13.36 4.04 -11.19
C TYR A 686 -13.06 2.68 -11.83
N ALA A 687 -12.61 1.71 -11.05
CA ALA A 687 -12.32 0.35 -11.53
C ALA A 687 -13.58 -0.35 -12.08
N LYS A 688 -14.74 -0.15 -11.46
CA LYS A 688 -16.04 -0.66 -11.96
C LYS A 688 -16.37 -0.07 -13.33
N ASN A 689 -16.33 1.25 -13.45
CA ASN A 689 -16.56 1.92 -14.74
C ASN A 689 -15.59 1.40 -15.81
N LEU A 690 -14.31 1.21 -15.46
CA LEU A 690 -13.31 0.69 -16.38
C LEU A 690 -13.60 -0.78 -16.77
N SER A 691 -13.99 -1.64 -15.83
CA SER A 691 -14.36 -3.03 -16.15
C SER A 691 -15.57 -3.12 -17.08
N GLU A 692 -16.54 -2.21 -16.92
CA GLU A 692 -17.70 -2.09 -17.80
C GLU A 692 -17.28 -1.63 -19.21
N GLU A 693 -16.44 -0.61 -19.32
CA GLU A 693 -15.88 -0.15 -20.60
C GLU A 693 -15.13 -1.26 -21.35
N LEU A 694 -14.37 -2.09 -20.63
CA LEU A 694 -13.57 -3.19 -21.19
C LEU A 694 -14.42 -4.44 -21.48
N GLY A 695 -15.65 -4.50 -20.96
CA GLY A 695 -16.53 -5.66 -21.06
C GLY A 695 -15.93 -6.91 -20.42
N ILE A 696 -15.31 -6.78 -19.25
CA ILE A 696 -14.69 -7.87 -18.47
C ILE A 696 -15.13 -7.81 -17.00
N THR A 697 -15.06 -8.93 -16.29
CA THR A 697 -15.44 -8.99 -14.88
C THR A 697 -14.37 -8.30 -14.02
N LEU A 698 -14.77 -7.52 -13.01
CA LEU A 698 -13.90 -7.02 -11.96
C LEU A 698 -13.97 -7.92 -10.73
N VAL A 699 -12.82 -8.38 -10.25
CA VAL A 699 -12.68 -9.23 -9.08
C VAL A 699 -11.65 -8.67 -8.10
N SER A 700 -11.75 -9.06 -6.84
CA SER A 700 -10.75 -8.76 -5.81
C SER A 700 -10.70 -9.87 -4.76
N CYS A 701 -9.55 -10.05 -4.11
CA CYS A 701 -9.41 -10.91 -2.93
C CYS A 701 -9.51 -10.11 -1.61
N TYR A 702 -9.69 -8.79 -1.68
CA TYR A 702 -9.71 -7.90 -0.53
C TYR A 702 -11.12 -7.47 -0.17
N ARG A 703 -11.42 -7.50 1.14
CA ARG A 703 -12.61 -6.85 1.68
C ARG A 703 -12.41 -5.35 1.69
N ASN A 704 -13.47 -4.63 1.36
CA ASN A 704 -13.52 -3.18 1.53
C ASN A 704 -13.44 -2.82 3.02
N HIS A 705 -12.90 -1.65 3.33
CA HIS A 705 -12.98 -1.12 4.69
C HIS A 705 -14.29 -0.34 4.95
N ASP A 706 -15.00 0.11 3.90
CA ASP A 706 -16.33 0.71 4.06
C ASP A 706 -17.41 -0.37 4.21
N ASP A 707 -17.86 -0.58 5.44
CA ASP A 707 -18.95 -1.51 5.79
C ASP A 707 -20.28 -1.17 5.09
N ASN A 708 -20.47 0.09 4.66
CA ASN A 708 -21.70 0.49 3.96
C ASN A 708 -21.73 0.02 2.51
N VAL A 709 -20.58 -0.42 1.96
CA VAL A 709 -20.48 -0.87 0.57
C VAL A 709 -20.16 -2.37 0.55
N SER A 710 -21.19 -3.18 0.83
CA SER A 710 -21.16 -4.64 0.59
C SER A 710 -21.13 -4.91 -0.92
N PHE A 711 -19.94 -5.01 -1.52
CA PHE A 711 -19.82 -5.34 -2.95
C PHE A 711 -19.16 -6.67 -3.26
N LEU A 712 -18.59 -7.38 -2.27
CA LEU A 712 -18.18 -8.76 -2.46
C LEU A 712 -19.41 -9.65 -2.23
N SER A 713 -20.31 -9.69 -3.20
CA SER A 713 -21.56 -10.46 -3.07
C SER A 713 -21.28 -11.95 -3.20
N ASP A 714 -20.50 -12.31 -4.22
CA ASP A 714 -20.35 -13.69 -4.66
C ASP A 714 -18.88 -14.07 -4.83
N ARG A 715 -18.57 -15.29 -4.39
CA ARG A 715 -17.29 -15.92 -4.71
C ARG A 715 -17.18 -16.03 -6.23
N TYR A 716 -16.06 -15.57 -6.79
CA TYR A 716 -15.78 -15.75 -8.21
C TYR A 716 -15.49 -17.24 -8.46
N SER A 717 -16.15 -17.81 -9.46
CA SER A 717 -16.03 -19.25 -9.77
C SER A 717 -14.82 -19.60 -10.60
N GLY A 718 -14.20 -18.61 -11.28
CA GLY A 718 -13.00 -18.79 -12.08
C GLY A 718 -11.70 -18.76 -11.27
N THR A 719 -10.61 -19.16 -11.92
CA THR A 719 -9.24 -19.16 -11.34
C THR A 719 -8.46 -18.01 -11.95
N VAL A 720 -8.03 -17.05 -11.12
CA VAL A 720 -7.48 -15.78 -11.59
C VAL A 720 -5.95 -15.83 -11.51
N GLU A 721 -5.29 -15.87 -12.66
CA GLU A 721 -3.85 -16.05 -12.77
C GLU A 721 -3.15 -14.97 -13.60
N SER A 722 -1.92 -14.68 -13.21
CA SER A 722 -0.92 -14.02 -14.03
C SER A 722 -0.18 -15.09 -14.82
N LEU A 723 -0.03 -14.89 -16.13
CA LEU A 723 0.67 -15.82 -17.03
C LEU A 723 2.17 -15.49 -17.13
N GLY A 724 2.69 -14.67 -16.21
CA GLY A 724 4.03 -14.10 -16.25
C GLY A 724 4.04 -12.64 -16.71
N CYS A 725 5.17 -11.98 -16.52
CA CYS A 725 5.41 -10.60 -16.94
C CYS A 725 6.77 -10.50 -17.63
N PRO A 726 7.04 -9.42 -18.38
CA PRO A 726 8.38 -9.14 -18.89
C PRO A 726 9.40 -8.92 -17.77
N SER A 727 8.96 -8.52 -16.57
CA SER A 727 9.83 -8.31 -15.41
C SER A 727 10.27 -9.66 -14.81
N PRO A 728 11.52 -9.81 -14.36
CA PRO A 728 11.93 -11.02 -13.63
C PRO A 728 11.16 -11.23 -12.32
N ILE A 729 10.67 -10.14 -11.73
CA ILE A 729 9.99 -10.11 -10.44
C ILE A 729 8.80 -9.16 -10.48
N GLU A 730 7.71 -9.55 -9.83
CA GLU A 730 6.51 -8.75 -9.64
C GLU A 730 6.10 -8.72 -8.17
N TYR A 731 5.80 -7.55 -7.61
CA TYR A 731 5.17 -7.47 -6.29
C TYR A 731 3.68 -7.79 -6.42
N VAL A 732 3.19 -8.73 -5.62
CA VAL A 732 1.76 -9.05 -5.58
C VAL A 732 1.28 -8.85 -4.16
N ASN A 733 0.38 -7.88 -3.97
CA ASN A 733 -0.04 -7.52 -2.61
C ASN A 733 -0.79 -8.67 -1.93
N SER A 734 -1.48 -9.54 -2.69
CA SER A 734 -2.28 -10.64 -2.12
C SER A 734 -1.42 -11.67 -1.40
N HIS A 735 -0.17 -11.81 -1.83
CA HIS A 735 0.84 -12.68 -1.23
C HIS A 735 1.78 -11.94 -0.29
N TYR A 736 1.74 -10.60 -0.26
CA TYR A 736 2.69 -9.72 0.42
C TYR A 736 4.16 -10.05 0.08
N SER A 737 4.38 -10.55 -1.13
CA SER A 737 5.67 -11.08 -1.59
C SER A 737 5.93 -10.74 -3.06
N ASN A 738 7.19 -10.89 -3.42
CA ASN A 738 7.64 -10.89 -4.80
C ASN A 738 7.39 -12.28 -5.41
N MET A 739 6.80 -12.31 -6.59
CA MET A 739 6.53 -13.51 -7.35
C MET A 739 7.39 -13.52 -8.63
N ASN A 740 7.86 -14.71 -9.00
CA ASN A 740 8.60 -14.92 -10.24
C ASN A 740 7.69 -15.68 -11.21
N GLY A 741 7.39 -15.09 -12.37
CA GLY A 741 6.63 -15.76 -13.43
C GLY A 741 5.13 -15.89 -13.15
N VAL A 742 4.59 -17.09 -13.37
CA VAL A 742 3.15 -17.41 -13.29
C VAL A 742 2.71 -17.54 -11.84
N TYR A 743 1.58 -16.93 -11.48
CA TYR A 743 0.99 -17.05 -10.15
C TYR A 743 -0.53 -16.94 -10.16
N ASP A 744 -1.19 -17.58 -9.20
CA ASP A 744 -2.62 -17.44 -8.91
C ASP A 744 -2.83 -16.48 -7.73
N VAL A 745 -3.88 -15.64 -7.77
CA VAL A 745 -4.17 -14.69 -6.68
C VAL A 745 -5.03 -15.28 -5.56
N GLY A 746 -5.43 -16.55 -5.67
CA GLY A 746 -6.26 -17.26 -4.71
C GLY A 746 -7.75 -17.05 -4.90
N THR A 747 -8.51 -17.21 -3.82
CA THR A 747 -9.97 -17.02 -3.88
C THR A 747 -10.31 -15.55 -4.05
N CYS A 748 -10.94 -15.23 -5.19
CA CYS A 748 -11.49 -13.92 -5.46
C CYS A 748 -13.00 -13.86 -5.26
N TYR A 749 -13.50 -12.63 -5.14
CA TYR A 749 -14.91 -12.29 -5.11
C TYR A 749 -15.21 -11.31 -6.23
N VAL A 750 -16.42 -11.38 -6.75
CA VAL A 750 -16.89 -10.46 -7.79
C VAL A 750 -17.11 -9.09 -7.16
N VAL A 751 -16.41 -8.07 -7.67
CA VAL A 751 -16.63 -6.65 -7.32
C VAL A 751 -17.62 -6.02 -8.30
N HIS A 752 -17.50 -6.39 -9.58
CA HIS A 752 -18.45 -6.07 -10.63
C HIS A 752 -18.49 -7.21 -11.63
N ALA A 753 -19.63 -7.89 -11.70
CA ALA A 753 -19.82 -8.93 -12.70
C ALA A 753 -19.73 -8.29 -14.09
N LYS A 754 -19.09 -8.96 -15.06
CA LYS A 754 -19.26 -8.61 -16.46
C LYS A 754 -20.75 -8.64 -16.74
N THR A 755 -21.35 -7.48 -16.80
CA THR A 755 -22.71 -7.37 -17.28
C THR A 755 -22.65 -7.73 -18.75
N LYS A 756 -23.57 -8.57 -19.23
CA LYS A 756 -23.78 -8.72 -20.68
C LYS A 756 -24.44 -7.43 -21.20
N ILE A 757 -23.85 -6.27 -20.91
CA ILE A 757 -24.19 -5.01 -21.54
C ILE A 757 -23.40 -4.99 -22.83
N GLN A 758 -24.05 -5.44 -23.90
CA GLN A 758 -23.48 -5.34 -25.22
C GLN A 758 -23.95 -4.02 -25.82
N LYS A 759 -23.06 -3.02 -25.81
CA LYS A 759 -23.27 -1.77 -26.56
C LYS A 759 -23.29 -2.11 -28.05
N LEU A 760 -24.45 -1.98 -28.70
CA LEU A 760 -24.64 -2.34 -30.11
C LEU A 760 -24.11 -1.24 -31.04
N PHE A 761 -24.45 0.01 -30.73
CA PHE A 761 -23.88 1.19 -31.39
C PHE A 761 -24.04 2.45 -30.53
N SER A 762 -23.18 3.45 -30.73
CA SER A 762 -23.30 4.73 -30.02
C SER A 762 -24.22 5.66 -30.80
N CYS A 763 -25.17 6.30 -30.15
CA CYS A 763 -26.05 7.27 -30.79
C CYS A 763 -25.28 8.56 -31.07
N ALA A 764 -25.78 9.34 -32.03
CA ALA A 764 -25.20 10.63 -32.41
C ALA A 764 -25.04 11.57 -31.20
N GLN A 765 -23.82 11.65 -30.65
CA GLN A 765 -23.50 12.71 -29.70
C GLN A 765 -23.60 14.07 -30.39
N TRP A 766 -23.99 15.08 -29.61
CA TRP A 766 -24.17 16.49 -29.98
C TRP A 766 -23.08 17.19 -30.83
N PRO A 767 -21.77 16.84 -30.84
CA PRO A 767 -20.74 17.76 -31.36
C PRO A 767 -20.88 18.17 -32.84
N LYS A 768 -21.63 17.42 -33.67
CA LYS A 768 -21.73 17.68 -35.12
C LYS A 768 -23.04 18.32 -35.59
N CYS A 769 -23.91 18.72 -34.67
CA CYS A 769 -25.26 19.15 -35.01
C CYS A 769 -25.45 20.67 -34.84
N ASN A 770 -25.69 21.40 -35.93
CA ASN A 770 -25.82 22.87 -35.95
C ASN A 770 -27.18 23.44 -35.47
N GLY A 771 -28.01 22.64 -34.79
CA GLY A 771 -29.36 23.06 -34.33
C GLY A 771 -30.41 23.29 -35.44
N SER A 772 -30.04 23.32 -36.72
CA SER A 772 -30.95 23.72 -37.80
C SER A 772 -32.10 22.74 -38.04
N THR A 773 -33.27 23.29 -38.39
CA THR A 773 -34.46 22.52 -38.76
C THR A 773 -35.05 23.02 -40.08
N LYS A 774 -35.88 22.19 -40.72
CA LYS A 774 -36.73 22.61 -41.84
C LYS A 774 -38.01 23.24 -41.29
N LYS A 775 -38.04 24.56 -41.17
CA LYS A 775 -39.19 25.32 -40.61
C LYS A 775 -40.54 24.93 -41.24
N THR A 776 -40.59 24.73 -42.56
CA THR A 776 -41.81 24.31 -43.28
C THR A 776 -42.31 22.93 -42.84
N LEU A 777 -41.41 22.00 -42.58
CA LEU A 777 -41.74 20.66 -42.07
C LEU A 777 -42.21 20.72 -40.61
N ALA A 778 -41.56 21.53 -39.77
CA ALA A 778 -41.98 21.70 -38.38
C ALA A 778 -43.40 22.31 -38.29
N LEU A 779 -43.69 23.34 -39.10
CA LEU A 779 -45.05 23.91 -39.20
C LEU A 779 -46.09 22.91 -39.69
N ARG A 780 -45.76 22.06 -40.68
CA ARG A 780 -46.65 20.98 -41.13
C ARG A 780 -46.91 19.97 -40.01
N THR A 781 -45.88 19.67 -39.23
CA THR A 781 -45.94 18.72 -38.10
C THR A 781 -46.85 19.25 -36.99
N VAL A 782 -46.73 20.54 -36.61
CA VAL A 782 -47.65 21.19 -35.65
C VAL A 782 -49.12 21.08 -36.08
N ARG A 783 -49.41 21.30 -37.38
CA ARG A 783 -50.77 21.14 -37.90
C ARG A 783 -51.28 19.70 -37.78
N GLN A 784 -50.42 18.71 -38.00
CA GLN A 784 -50.78 17.29 -37.86
C GLN A 784 -50.98 16.89 -36.40
N LEU A 785 -50.12 17.37 -35.50
CA LEU A 785 -50.25 17.18 -34.07
C LEU A 785 -51.59 17.73 -33.56
N ASN A 786 -51.92 18.99 -33.86
CA ASN A 786 -53.19 19.60 -33.43
C ASN A 786 -54.42 18.90 -34.00
N LYS A 787 -54.33 18.24 -35.16
CA LYS A 787 -55.44 17.42 -35.70
C LYS A 787 -55.67 16.12 -34.95
N LYS A 788 -54.61 15.54 -34.37
CA LYS A 788 -54.65 14.26 -33.66
C LYS A 788 -54.74 14.41 -32.13
N THR A 789 -54.48 15.60 -31.61
CA THR A 789 -54.44 15.90 -30.17
C THR A 789 -55.83 16.24 -29.65
N VAL A 790 -56.07 15.92 -28.38
CA VAL A 790 -57.32 16.24 -27.66
C VAL A 790 -57.00 17.22 -26.54
N SER A 791 -57.92 18.12 -26.23
CA SER A 791 -57.85 19.01 -25.04
C SER A 791 -57.43 18.22 -23.79
N PRO A 792 -56.53 18.73 -22.94
CA PRO A 792 -56.07 20.14 -22.81
C PRO A 792 -54.71 20.46 -23.46
N VAL A 793 -54.21 19.62 -24.38
CA VAL A 793 -52.90 19.82 -25.02
C VAL A 793 -53.06 20.48 -26.40
N SER A 794 -52.21 21.45 -26.72
CA SER A 794 -52.10 22.04 -28.06
C SER A 794 -50.64 22.29 -28.44
N PHE A 795 -50.38 22.58 -29.72
CA PHE A 795 -49.05 22.89 -30.23
C PHE A 795 -49.06 24.24 -30.94
N ASN A 796 -48.23 25.17 -30.47
CA ASN A 796 -48.24 26.56 -30.92
C ASN A 796 -47.25 26.78 -32.09
N LYS A 797 -47.80 26.94 -33.30
CA LYS A 797 -47.02 27.18 -34.52
C LYS A 797 -46.14 28.43 -34.47
N GLU A 798 -46.44 29.41 -33.61
CA GLU A 798 -45.70 30.66 -33.48
C GLU A 798 -44.37 30.47 -32.73
N LYS A 799 -44.27 29.40 -31.93
CA LYS A 799 -43.04 29.00 -31.22
C LYS A 799 -42.00 28.29 -32.14
N ILE A 800 -42.28 28.16 -33.44
CA ILE A 800 -41.36 27.57 -34.44
C ILE A 800 -40.35 28.61 -34.94
N THR A 801 -39.08 28.40 -34.62
CA THR A 801 -37.97 29.33 -34.89
C THR A 801 -37.13 28.97 -36.12
N GLY A 802 -37.19 27.71 -36.58
CA GLY A 802 -36.26 27.13 -37.55
C GLY A 802 -34.99 26.55 -36.89
N HIS A 803 -34.97 26.47 -35.56
CA HIS A 803 -33.81 26.06 -34.79
C HIS A 803 -34.24 25.33 -33.50
N VAL A 804 -33.49 24.31 -33.11
CA VAL A 804 -33.64 23.66 -31.80
C VAL A 804 -32.29 23.67 -31.11
N ASP A 805 -32.24 24.34 -29.96
CA ASP A 805 -31.12 24.29 -29.01
C ASP A 805 -31.12 22.91 -28.35
N GLY A 806 -30.52 21.95 -29.06
CA GLY A 806 -30.25 20.63 -28.56
C GLY A 806 -31.01 19.45 -29.15
N GLY A 807 -31.04 18.36 -28.39
CA GLY A 807 -31.29 17.00 -28.86
C GLY A 807 -32.68 16.76 -29.44
N ASN A 808 -32.75 15.87 -30.42
CA ASN A 808 -33.94 15.30 -31.06
C ASN A 808 -34.43 14.03 -30.35
N CYS A 809 -34.18 13.91 -29.04
CA CYS A 809 -34.34 12.66 -28.28
C CYS A 809 -35.78 12.14 -28.28
N THR A 810 -36.79 12.99 -28.08
CA THR A 810 -38.20 12.55 -28.10
C THR A 810 -38.61 12.08 -29.48
N SER A 811 -38.26 12.82 -30.53
CA SER A 811 -38.56 12.38 -31.90
C SER A 811 -37.86 11.07 -32.30
N LEU A 812 -36.58 10.92 -31.95
CA LEU A 812 -35.81 9.70 -32.22
C LEU A 812 -36.32 8.51 -31.41
N ALA A 813 -36.67 8.72 -30.14
CA ALA A 813 -37.21 7.67 -29.29
C ALA A 813 -38.56 7.16 -29.82
N PHE A 814 -39.44 8.02 -30.33
CA PHE A 814 -40.69 7.57 -30.94
C PHE A 814 -40.47 6.85 -32.27
N ASP A 815 -39.60 7.37 -33.16
CA ASP A 815 -39.29 6.69 -34.42
C ASP A 815 -38.67 5.30 -34.17
N PHE A 816 -37.69 5.22 -33.26
CA PHE A 816 -37.08 3.96 -32.84
C PHE A 816 -38.13 3.03 -32.21
N GLY A 817 -38.93 3.54 -31.27
CA GLY A 817 -39.98 2.77 -30.58
C GLY A 817 -41.01 2.19 -31.54
N LYS A 818 -41.43 2.95 -32.57
CA LYS A 818 -42.34 2.47 -33.62
C LYS A 818 -41.74 1.29 -34.39
N ARG A 819 -40.49 1.40 -34.83
CA ARG A 819 -39.81 0.33 -35.57
C ARG A 819 -39.58 -0.89 -34.68
N ALA A 820 -39.16 -0.67 -33.43
CA ALA A 820 -38.97 -1.72 -32.44
C ALA A 820 -40.27 -2.47 -32.16
N LEU A 821 -41.39 -1.77 -32.04
CA LEU A 821 -42.71 -2.38 -31.83
C LEU A 821 -43.11 -3.27 -33.01
N ALA A 822 -42.83 -2.84 -34.24
CA ALA A 822 -43.08 -3.66 -35.42
C ALA A 822 -42.27 -4.97 -35.44
N LEU A 823 -41.01 -4.94 -34.98
CA LEU A 823 -40.20 -6.15 -34.81
C LEU A 823 -40.69 -7.02 -33.64
N TYR A 824 -41.05 -6.39 -32.53
CA TYR A 824 -41.57 -7.07 -31.34
C TYR A 824 -42.87 -7.83 -31.66
N ASN A 825 -43.76 -7.23 -32.45
CA ASN A 825 -45.04 -7.82 -32.88
C ASN A 825 -44.87 -8.99 -33.87
N GLN A 826 -43.71 -9.13 -34.50
CA GLN A 826 -43.35 -10.35 -35.26
C GLN A 826 -42.95 -11.52 -34.34
N ASN A 827 -42.94 -11.31 -33.03
CA ASN A 827 -42.54 -12.25 -32.00
C ASN A 827 -41.12 -12.82 -32.20
N LEU A 828 -40.22 -12.03 -32.80
CA LEU A 828 -38.84 -12.46 -33.04
C LEU A 828 -38.11 -12.73 -31.72
N PRO A 829 -37.27 -13.78 -31.65
CA PRO A 829 -36.30 -13.93 -30.56
C PRO A 829 -35.43 -12.68 -30.37
N MET A 830 -34.99 -12.40 -29.14
CA MET A 830 -34.26 -11.16 -28.84
C MET A 830 -32.96 -11.03 -29.63
N ASN A 831 -32.21 -12.13 -29.82
CA ASN A 831 -30.99 -12.14 -30.63
C ASN A 831 -31.24 -11.78 -32.11
N GLU A 832 -32.34 -12.23 -32.69
CA GLU A 832 -32.74 -11.85 -34.06
C GLU A 832 -33.17 -10.38 -34.11
N MET A 833 -33.90 -9.91 -33.09
CA MET A 833 -34.27 -8.50 -32.96
C MET A 833 -33.04 -7.60 -32.81
N VAL A 834 -32.05 -7.98 -32.00
CA VAL A 834 -30.74 -7.32 -31.88
C VAL A 834 -30.06 -7.22 -33.24
N THR A 835 -30.07 -8.30 -34.02
CA THR A 835 -29.48 -8.33 -35.36
C THR A 835 -30.16 -7.32 -36.29
N LYS A 836 -31.49 -7.36 -36.38
CA LYS A 836 -32.28 -6.44 -37.22
C LYS A 836 -32.18 -4.98 -36.78
N ILE A 837 -32.14 -4.71 -35.47
CA ILE A 837 -31.98 -3.34 -34.96
C ILE A 837 -30.56 -2.84 -35.21
N SER A 838 -29.54 -3.71 -35.18
CA SER A 838 -28.16 -3.32 -35.49
C SER A 838 -28.01 -2.88 -36.95
N GLU A 839 -28.86 -3.34 -37.86
CA GLU A 839 -28.93 -2.82 -39.24
C GLU A 839 -29.39 -1.36 -39.29
N TRP A 840 -30.10 -0.86 -38.26
CA TRP A 840 -30.52 0.54 -38.17
C TRP A 840 -29.41 1.46 -37.66
N LYS A 841 -28.23 0.93 -37.35
CA LYS A 841 -27.06 1.69 -36.87
C LYS A 841 -26.84 2.96 -37.71
N SER A 842 -26.84 2.84 -39.04
CA SER A 842 -26.63 3.98 -39.94
C SER A 842 -27.73 5.05 -39.91
N LEU A 843 -28.93 4.72 -39.40
CA LEU A 843 -30.03 5.67 -39.23
C LEU A 843 -29.89 6.51 -37.96
N TYR A 844 -29.20 5.98 -36.93
CA TYR A 844 -29.14 6.57 -35.59
C TYR A 844 -27.71 6.99 -35.16
N GLU A 845 -26.66 6.53 -35.85
CA GLU A 845 -25.28 7.00 -35.68
C GLU A 845 -25.01 8.33 -36.42
N ALA A 846 -24.19 9.21 -35.82
CA ALA A 846 -23.84 10.50 -36.40
C ALA A 846 -23.04 10.35 -37.70
N GLY A 847 -23.50 11.00 -38.79
CA GLY A 847 -22.74 11.01 -40.04
C GLY A 847 -23.40 11.81 -41.15
N ASP A 848 -24.41 11.25 -41.81
CA ASP A 848 -25.04 11.85 -43.00
C ASP A 848 -26.44 11.28 -43.27
N ALA A 849 -27.07 10.64 -42.27
CA ALA A 849 -28.41 10.09 -42.45
C ALA A 849 -29.41 11.23 -42.66
N GLY A 850 -29.93 11.35 -43.89
CA GLY A 850 -30.81 12.42 -44.34
C GLY A 850 -32.10 12.64 -43.51
N ASP A 851 -32.40 11.76 -42.55
CA ASP A 851 -33.56 11.89 -41.66
C ASP A 851 -33.30 12.64 -40.33
N ILE A 852 -32.04 12.98 -39.99
CA ILE A 852 -31.76 13.75 -38.76
C ILE A 852 -32.42 15.14 -38.80
N SER A 853 -32.37 15.81 -39.95
CA SER A 853 -33.03 17.11 -40.15
C SER A 853 -34.55 17.02 -39.99
N LYS A 854 -35.16 15.91 -40.43
CA LYS A 854 -36.60 15.66 -40.25
C LYS A 854 -36.94 15.42 -38.79
N MET A 855 -36.17 14.58 -38.08
CA MET A 855 -36.36 14.34 -36.65
C MET A 855 -36.22 15.63 -35.83
N ARG A 856 -35.28 16.50 -36.19
CA ARG A 856 -35.15 17.83 -35.59
C ARG A 856 -36.36 18.73 -35.82
N SER A 857 -36.90 18.75 -37.05
CA SER A 857 -38.16 19.45 -37.33
C SER A 857 -39.34 18.89 -36.53
N TYR A 858 -39.38 17.57 -36.28
CA TYR A 858 -40.39 16.96 -35.42
C TYR A 858 -40.18 17.36 -33.96
N GLN A 859 -38.95 17.34 -33.46
CA GLN A 859 -38.63 17.78 -32.11
C GLN A 859 -38.99 19.25 -31.90
N GLU A 860 -38.70 20.12 -32.87
CA GLU A 860 -39.08 21.53 -32.81
C GLU A 860 -40.60 21.68 -32.67
N ALA A 861 -41.37 20.93 -33.48
CA ALA A 861 -42.82 20.90 -33.35
C ALA A 861 -43.26 20.41 -31.96
N PHE A 862 -42.63 19.36 -31.41
CA PHE A 862 -42.93 18.88 -30.06
C PHE A 862 -42.61 19.89 -28.97
N ASN A 863 -41.57 20.70 -29.16
CA ASN A 863 -41.18 21.74 -28.20
C ASN A 863 -42.19 22.91 -28.16
N THR A 864 -43.11 23.02 -29.12
CA THR A 864 -44.18 24.02 -29.12
C THR A 864 -45.41 23.64 -28.30
N ILE A 865 -45.36 22.51 -27.60
CA ILE A 865 -46.48 22.00 -26.83
C ILE A 865 -46.87 22.95 -25.69
N GLU A 866 -48.18 23.12 -25.51
CA GLU A 866 -48.81 23.94 -24.50
C GLU A 866 -49.91 23.13 -23.80
N VAL A 867 -50.08 23.38 -22.50
CA VAL A 867 -51.14 22.80 -21.68
C VAL A 867 -52.04 23.88 -21.11
N GLN A 868 -53.36 23.67 -21.21
CA GLN A 868 -54.33 24.60 -20.64
C GLN A 868 -54.20 24.64 -19.11
N LYS A 869 -54.06 25.86 -18.56
CA LYS A 869 -53.98 26.10 -17.11
C LYS A 869 -55.24 25.60 -16.41
N GLY A 870 -55.07 24.92 -15.28
CA GLY A 870 -56.18 24.44 -14.44
C GLY A 870 -56.82 23.11 -14.86
N ALA A 871 -56.28 22.42 -15.87
CA ALA A 871 -56.74 21.07 -16.20
C ALA A 871 -56.36 20.08 -15.08
N SER A 872 -57.34 19.39 -14.49
CA SER A 872 -57.15 18.39 -13.42
C SER A 872 -56.66 17.02 -13.92
N ILE A 873 -56.22 16.93 -15.17
CA ILE A 873 -55.85 15.70 -15.87
C ILE A 873 -54.34 15.51 -15.79
N ASP A 874 -53.87 14.26 -15.84
CA ASP A 874 -52.45 13.90 -15.97
C ASP A 874 -51.83 14.45 -17.27
N LEU A 875 -51.33 15.68 -17.19
CA LEU A 875 -50.82 16.45 -18.32
C LEU A 875 -49.58 15.79 -18.94
N SER A 876 -48.71 15.18 -18.13
CA SER A 876 -47.54 14.44 -18.61
C SER A 876 -47.95 13.33 -19.58
N ARG A 877 -48.93 12.51 -19.19
CA ARG A 877 -49.47 11.44 -20.04
C ARG A 877 -50.09 12.01 -21.33
N ARG A 878 -50.91 13.06 -21.24
CA ARG A 878 -51.57 13.65 -22.42
C ARG A 878 -50.58 14.22 -23.43
N LYS A 879 -49.48 14.82 -22.95
CA LYS A 879 -48.38 15.27 -23.82
C LYS A 879 -47.77 14.10 -24.60
N ILE A 880 -47.46 12.99 -23.92
CA ILE A 880 -46.89 11.79 -24.58
C ILE A 880 -47.91 11.15 -25.53
N GLU A 881 -49.18 11.06 -25.16
CA GLU A 881 -50.25 10.52 -25.99
C GLU A 881 -50.41 11.30 -27.31
N ALA A 882 -50.37 12.62 -27.25
CA ALA A 882 -50.44 13.49 -28.42
C ALA A 882 -49.29 13.23 -29.41
N MET A 883 -48.07 13.08 -28.89
CA MET A 883 -46.88 12.79 -29.69
C MET A 883 -46.89 11.34 -30.21
N ALA A 884 -47.34 10.36 -29.43
CA ALA A 884 -47.47 8.97 -29.86
C ALA A 884 -48.47 8.83 -31.02
N LYS A 885 -49.64 9.47 -30.91
CA LYS A 885 -50.65 9.48 -31.98
C LYS A 885 -50.12 10.05 -33.29
N PHE A 886 -49.21 11.03 -33.24
CA PHE A 886 -48.55 11.54 -34.45
C PHE A 886 -47.79 10.42 -35.20
N TYR A 887 -47.15 9.50 -34.48
CA TYR A 887 -46.48 8.32 -35.02
C TYR A 887 -47.40 7.12 -35.29
N ASP A 888 -48.72 7.28 -35.14
CA ASP A 888 -49.70 6.20 -35.24
C ASP A 888 -49.44 5.09 -34.21
N LEU A 889 -49.13 5.50 -32.98
CA LEU A 889 -48.93 4.63 -31.82
C LEU A 889 -49.97 4.95 -30.75
N ASP A 890 -50.42 3.92 -30.05
CA ASP A 890 -51.16 4.07 -28.80
C ASP A 890 -50.23 3.90 -27.60
N ILE A 891 -50.63 4.45 -26.45
CA ILE A 891 -49.89 4.31 -25.20
C ILE A 891 -50.79 3.89 -24.04
N SER A 892 -50.28 2.99 -23.22
CA SER A 892 -50.83 2.72 -21.88
C SER A 892 -49.78 3.04 -20.82
N GLN A 893 -50.23 3.47 -19.64
CA GLN A 893 -49.31 3.71 -18.53
C GLN A 893 -48.72 2.36 -18.06
N ALA A 894 -47.38 2.27 -18.01
CA ALA A 894 -46.67 1.06 -17.59
C ALA A 894 -46.10 1.17 -16.18
N SER A 895 -45.89 2.39 -15.67
CA SER A 895 -45.47 2.65 -14.29
C SER A 895 -46.22 3.86 -13.70
N PRO A 896 -46.33 3.97 -12.37
CA PRO A 896 -46.57 5.26 -11.74
C PRO A 896 -45.41 6.23 -12.04
N GLU A 897 -45.65 7.52 -11.82
CA GLU A 897 -44.56 8.49 -11.77
C GLU A 897 -43.66 8.21 -10.57
N PHE A 898 -42.36 8.38 -10.75
CA PHE A 898 -41.39 8.22 -9.68
C PHE A 898 -40.31 9.30 -9.79
N LYS A 899 -39.74 9.65 -8.64
CA LYS A 899 -38.68 10.64 -8.57
C LYS A 899 -37.33 9.99 -8.81
N ILE A 900 -36.51 10.65 -9.61
CA ILE A 900 -35.12 10.28 -9.87
C ILE A 900 -34.23 11.00 -8.85
N LEU A 901 -34.45 10.72 -7.56
CA LEU A 901 -33.56 11.17 -6.49
C LEU A 901 -32.59 10.05 -6.14
N HIS A 902 -31.40 10.42 -5.63
CA HIS A 902 -30.33 9.47 -5.30
C HIS A 902 -30.78 8.37 -4.31
N ASP A 903 -31.75 8.66 -3.45
CA ASP A 903 -32.31 7.76 -2.44
C ASP A 903 -33.41 6.82 -2.97
N GLN A 904 -33.81 6.94 -4.24
CA GLN A 904 -34.88 6.11 -4.84
C GLN A 904 -34.36 5.06 -5.83
N GLN A 905 -33.07 4.70 -5.78
CA GLN A 905 -32.47 3.66 -6.61
C GLN A 905 -33.28 2.36 -6.56
N ASN A 906 -33.63 1.88 -5.37
CA ASN A 906 -34.40 0.65 -5.19
C ASN A 906 -35.77 0.72 -5.87
N ARG A 907 -36.42 1.89 -5.85
CA ARG A 907 -37.75 2.09 -6.46
C ARG A 907 -37.69 2.02 -7.98
N ALA A 908 -36.66 2.59 -8.60
CA ALA A 908 -36.47 2.45 -10.04
C ALA A 908 -36.23 0.98 -10.43
N ILE A 909 -35.42 0.26 -9.66
CA ILE A 909 -35.17 -1.17 -9.86
C ILE A 909 -36.46 -1.99 -9.74
N GLU A 910 -37.28 -1.72 -8.71
CA GLU A 910 -38.59 -2.36 -8.51
C GLU A 910 -39.54 -2.13 -9.70
N ILE A 911 -39.71 -0.87 -10.11
CA ILE A 911 -40.56 -0.52 -11.26
C ILE A 911 -40.12 -1.28 -12.52
N MET A 912 -38.82 -1.43 -12.73
CA MET A 912 -38.26 -2.14 -13.90
C MET A 912 -38.46 -3.64 -13.86
N LYS A 913 -38.34 -4.25 -12.67
CA LYS A 913 -38.67 -5.67 -12.45
C LYS A 913 -40.15 -5.91 -12.79
N ASP A 914 -41.01 -4.98 -12.42
CA ASP A 914 -42.46 -5.06 -12.61
C ASP A 914 -42.93 -4.67 -14.02
N LEU A 915 -42.07 -4.08 -14.87
CA LEU A 915 -42.43 -3.82 -16.26
C LEU A 915 -42.79 -5.14 -16.97
N GLN A 916 -43.93 -5.14 -17.65
CA GLN A 916 -44.33 -6.28 -18.46
C GLN A 916 -43.48 -6.42 -19.73
N ASN A 917 -43.49 -7.58 -20.38
CA ASN A 917 -42.93 -7.72 -21.72
C ASN A 917 -43.60 -6.74 -22.71
N GLY A 918 -42.79 -6.11 -23.57
CA GLY A 918 -43.25 -5.11 -24.54
C GLY A 918 -42.20 -4.04 -24.85
N VAL A 919 -42.61 -3.09 -25.70
CA VAL A 919 -41.83 -1.88 -26.00
C VAL A 919 -42.34 -0.75 -25.13
N HIS A 920 -41.47 -0.20 -24.30
CA HIS A 920 -41.76 0.87 -23.36
C HIS A 920 -41.03 2.14 -23.75
N PHE A 921 -41.75 3.25 -23.69
CA PHE A 921 -41.24 4.60 -23.84
C PHE A 921 -41.05 5.20 -22.44
N LEU A 922 -39.82 5.55 -22.11
CA LEU A 922 -39.47 6.20 -20.85
C LEU A 922 -39.39 7.70 -21.07
N ARG A 923 -40.18 8.46 -20.30
CA ARG A 923 -40.11 9.92 -20.26
C ARG A 923 -39.48 10.37 -18.95
N ILE A 924 -38.46 11.21 -19.05
CA ILE A 924 -37.79 11.87 -17.93
C ILE A 924 -37.99 13.38 -18.09
N ILE A 925 -38.35 14.09 -17.02
CA ILE A 925 -38.58 15.54 -17.05
C ILE A 925 -38.00 16.27 -15.84
N LYS A 926 -37.65 17.54 -16.06
CA LYS A 926 -37.51 18.54 -15.00
C LYS A 926 -38.78 19.40 -14.99
N PRO A 927 -39.65 19.26 -13.99
CA PRO A 927 -40.88 20.05 -13.90
C PRO A 927 -40.56 21.55 -13.78
N LEU A 928 -41.36 22.38 -14.44
CA LEU A 928 -41.31 23.85 -14.32
C LEU A 928 -42.69 24.43 -14.57
N ASP A 929 -43.07 25.48 -13.85
CA ASP A 929 -44.35 26.16 -14.08
C ASP A 929 -44.26 27.10 -15.30
N ASN A 930 -44.28 26.51 -16.49
CA ASN A 930 -44.36 27.19 -17.78
C ASN A 930 -45.51 26.60 -18.63
N ASP A 931 -45.74 27.16 -19.82
CA ASP A 931 -46.82 26.67 -20.70
C ASP A 931 -46.68 25.18 -21.08
N LYS A 932 -45.48 24.60 -20.97
CA LYS A 932 -45.17 23.19 -21.24
C LYS A 932 -45.31 22.29 -20.00
N GLN A 933 -45.31 22.90 -18.81
CA GLN A 933 -45.06 22.27 -17.52
C GLN A 933 -43.75 21.46 -17.46
N GLU A 934 -42.70 21.95 -18.10
CA GLU A 934 -41.42 21.25 -18.23
C GLU A 934 -40.30 22.22 -18.65
N GLU A 935 -39.18 22.24 -17.92
CA GLU A 935 -37.96 22.95 -18.33
C GLU A 935 -37.16 22.12 -19.34
N PHE A 936 -36.86 20.88 -18.96
CA PHE A 936 -36.13 19.91 -19.77
C PHE A 936 -36.85 18.57 -19.81
N GLY A 937 -36.68 17.84 -20.91
CA GLY A 937 -37.18 16.49 -21.02
C GLY A 937 -36.29 15.62 -21.89
N HIS A 938 -36.17 14.37 -21.49
CA HIS A 938 -35.44 13.33 -22.19
C HIS A 938 -36.32 12.10 -22.39
N SER A 939 -36.09 11.37 -23.47
CA SER A 939 -36.91 10.23 -23.87
C SER A 939 -36.04 9.08 -24.31
N LEU A 940 -36.39 7.88 -23.85
CA LEU A 940 -35.66 6.64 -24.09
C LEU A 940 -36.64 5.52 -24.45
N VAL A 941 -36.14 4.44 -25.04
CA VAL A 941 -36.94 3.24 -25.33
C VAL A 941 -36.34 2.03 -24.62
N CYS A 942 -37.20 1.24 -23.99
CA CYS A 942 -36.84 -0.03 -23.34
C CYS A 942 -37.69 -1.14 -23.96
N ILE A 943 -37.07 -2.13 -24.59
CA ILE A 943 -37.75 -3.32 -25.14
C ILE A 943 -37.47 -4.47 -24.18
N LYS A 944 -38.48 -4.93 -23.46
CA LYS A 944 -38.37 -6.05 -22.52
C LYS A 944 -38.98 -7.31 -23.12
N LYS A 945 -38.21 -8.39 -23.20
CA LYS A 945 -38.68 -9.73 -23.55
C LYS A 945 -38.04 -10.73 -22.60
N ASP A 946 -38.85 -11.24 -21.67
CA ASP A 946 -38.42 -12.18 -20.64
C ASP A 946 -37.29 -11.57 -19.78
N ASP A 947 -36.15 -12.25 -19.68
CA ASP A 947 -34.96 -11.80 -18.94
C ASP A 947 -33.98 -10.99 -19.79
N GLU A 948 -34.39 -10.54 -20.97
CA GLU A 948 -33.56 -9.77 -21.89
C GLU A 948 -34.17 -8.41 -22.17
N VAL A 949 -33.32 -7.39 -22.21
CA VAL A 949 -33.73 -6.00 -22.43
C VAL A 949 -32.85 -5.34 -23.48
N LEU A 950 -33.48 -4.61 -24.40
CA LEU A 950 -32.78 -3.60 -25.20
C LEU A 950 -33.13 -2.22 -24.69
N PHE A 951 -32.12 -1.41 -24.43
CA PHE A 951 -32.26 -0.06 -23.92
C PHE A 951 -31.64 0.93 -24.91
N TYR A 952 -32.44 1.87 -25.40
CA TYR A 952 -32.04 2.86 -26.37
C TYR A 952 -32.13 4.26 -25.76
N ASP A 953 -30.97 4.88 -25.57
CA ASP A 953 -30.82 6.28 -25.21
C ASP A 953 -30.34 7.07 -26.46
N PRO A 954 -31.20 7.91 -27.07
CA PRO A 954 -30.80 8.72 -28.22
C PRO A 954 -29.60 9.64 -27.98
N SER A 955 -29.29 9.96 -26.73
CA SER A 955 -28.16 10.82 -26.35
C SER A 955 -26.86 10.04 -26.10
N ASP A 956 -26.88 8.70 -26.19
CA ASP A 956 -25.75 7.86 -25.84
C ASP A 956 -25.61 6.60 -26.68
N SER A 957 -26.52 5.62 -26.55
CA SER A 957 -26.35 4.34 -27.23
C SER A 957 -27.57 3.44 -27.22
N LEU A 958 -27.48 2.39 -28.04
CA LEU A 958 -28.31 1.20 -27.95
C LEU A 958 -27.54 0.08 -27.24
N GLU A 959 -28.16 -0.52 -26.24
CA GLU A 959 -27.55 -1.53 -25.38
C GLU A 959 -28.45 -2.74 -25.25
N TYR A 960 -27.89 -3.93 -25.41
CA TYR A 960 -28.51 -5.17 -24.97
C TYR A 960 -28.07 -5.45 -23.53
N ILE A 961 -29.02 -5.67 -22.63
CA ILE A 961 -28.82 -5.78 -21.18
C ILE A 961 -29.56 -7.02 -20.68
N ASN A 962 -28.93 -7.83 -19.85
CA ASN A 962 -29.64 -8.87 -19.11
C ASN A 962 -30.50 -8.24 -18.00
N SER A 963 -31.76 -8.68 -17.85
CA SER A 963 -32.76 -8.10 -16.94
C SER A 963 -32.25 -7.92 -15.51
N LYS A 964 -31.38 -8.82 -15.02
CA LYS A 964 -30.80 -8.75 -13.67
C LYS A 964 -29.89 -7.53 -13.44
N TYR A 965 -29.32 -6.96 -14.51
CA TYR A 965 -28.46 -5.78 -14.48
C TYR A 965 -29.15 -4.49 -14.93
N LEU A 966 -30.41 -4.60 -15.36
CA LEU A 966 -31.17 -3.47 -15.91
C LEU A 966 -31.30 -2.31 -14.93
N GLY A 967 -31.46 -2.62 -13.64
CA GLY A 967 -31.55 -1.65 -12.57
C GLY A 967 -30.33 -0.74 -12.47
N ASP A 968 -29.15 -1.36 -12.36
CA ASP A 968 -27.87 -0.64 -12.27
C ASP A 968 -27.60 0.18 -13.54
N ARG A 969 -27.92 -0.38 -14.71
CA ARG A 969 -27.67 0.32 -15.97
C ARG A 969 -28.57 1.53 -16.16
N ILE A 970 -29.86 1.42 -15.85
CA ILE A 970 -30.77 2.57 -15.92
C ILE A 970 -30.37 3.65 -14.91
N PHE A 971 -29.91 3.25 -13.72
CA PHE A 971 -29.40 4.21 -12.75
C PHE A 971 -28.21 5.00 -13.29
N HIS A 972 -27.29 4.36 -14.02
CA HIS A 972 -26.22 5.06 -14.72
C HIS A 972 -26.77 6.12 -15.71
N HIS A 973 -27.78 5.77 -16.52
CA HIS A 973 -28.44 6.74 -17.40
C HIS A 973 -29.11 7.87 -16.64
N PHE A 974 -29.78 7.57 -15.53
CA PHE A 974 -30.43 8.55 -14.67
C PHE A 974 -29.45 9.53 -14.03
N ASN A 975 -28.35 9.04 -13.46
CA ASN A 975 -27.31 9.90 -12.89
C ASN A 975 -26.74 10.85 -13.93
N ARG A 976 -26.51 10.37 -15.16
CA ARG A 976 -26.07 11.25 -16.25
C ARG A 976 -27.12 12.30 -16.59
N CYS A 977 -28.40 11.93 -16.63
CA CYS A 977 -29.48 12.88 -16.90
C CYS A 977 -29.60 13.92 -15.77
N ILE A 978 -29.49 13.52 -14.50
CA ILE A 978 -29.48 14.42 -13.34
C ILE A 978 -28.31 15.39 -13.42
N GLN A 979 -27.09 14.87 -13.60
CA GLN A 979 -25.87 15.68 -13.68
C GLN A 979 -25.93 16.70 -14.82
N ARG A 980 -26.59 16.36 -15.93
CA ARG A 980 -26.65 17.21 -17.11
C ARG A 980 -27.82 18.20 -17.11
N TRP A 981 -28.99 17.80 -16.60
CA TRP A 981 -30.24 18.53 -16.79
C TRP A 981 -31.06 18.73 -15.51
N ASP A 982 -30.60 18.24 -14.35
CA ASP A 982 -31.31 18.34 -13.07
C ASP A 982 -32.76 17.83 -13.15
N VAL A 983 -32.95 16.72 -13.88
CA VAL A 983 -34.26 16.08 -14.05
C VAL A 983 -34.72 15.39 -12.78
N GLN A 984 -36.03 15.39 -12.54
CA GLN A 984 -36.60 14.99 -11.25
C GLN A 984 -37.61 13.86 -11.37
N ASP A 985 -38.40 13.81 -12.44
CA ASP A 985 -39.50 12.86 -12.55
C ASP A 985 -39.35 11.95 -13.77
N ALA A 986 -39.69 10.67 -13.61
CA ALA A 986 -39.72 9.69 -14.67
C ALA A 986 -41.01 8.87 -14.70
N ARG A 987 -41.37 8.39 -15.89
CA ARG A 987 -42.48 7.46 -16.10
C ARG A 987 -42.31 6.59 -17.34
N PHE A 988 -42.73 5.33 -17.24
CA PHE A 988 -42.82 4.41 -18.38
C PHE A 988 -44.23 4.36 -18.98
N TYR A 989 -44.28 4.33 -20.31
CA TYR A 989 -45.47 4.11 -21.10
C TYR A 989 -45.25 2.91 -22.01
N LYS A 990 -46.15 1.94 -22.03
CA LYS A 990 -46.11 0.83 -22.97
C LYS A 990 -46.68 1.30 -24.31
N LEU A 991 -45.94 1.07 -25.39
CA LEU A 991 -46.36 1.34 -26.76
C LEU A 991 -47.22 0.18 -27.27
N ALA A 992 -48.29 0.50 -28.01
CA ALA A 992 -49.20 -0.45 -28.63
C ALA A 992 -49.51 -0.09 -30.08
#